data_AF-A0A7M1T553-F1
#
_entry.id   AF-A0A7M1T553-F1
#
_cell.length_a   1.000
_cell.length_b   1.000
_cell.length_c   1.000
_cell.angle_alpha   90.00
_cell.angle_beta   90.00
_cell.angle_gamma   90.00
#
_symmetry.space_group_name_H-M   'P 1'
#
loop_
_entity.id
_entity.type
_entity.pdbx_description
1 polymer ?
#
loop_
_entity_poly.entity_id
_entity_poly.type
_entity_poly.pdbx_seq_one_letter_code
_entity_poly.pdbx_strand_id
1 'polypeptide(L)'
;MNTLKKNYFLSLLFLMILGKAQTNLYVDARKGSDTNTGTTWTAAYKTLDRALQQVRTPATGVFNIYIAAGSYTINDTHTIGANAKVSVLGGFPSGGGTADTKDFPVYITQTYNGSMFETVDNGAELLLKDLTILYSQGSVIRSGIVFFDRSTNNVFTMDHVYVKDYTAGDVGMIYPYNATNVKINILNSIVENTTRGRGGSFILNASISSSANIDVQVKNSAFRNIKMRWNPALARYQSIIEMDMACGTDNGQSEVEIDNSTFYYIDGVRVNRASGGRAPVVDATSLGKLTITNSRFKGNDGQAGVVAFRKSGELLSQNNIFQNNTGAYSGGAYQIIDNYSCGSNAAAVNALPLRFINDQYYNNKAGIQDLIGGRGGAIYLAAGEAGDTGTSRTLQIENSKFVKNYTGTFGGGAVYATTSAAVNVENSEFTCNTAGILNSLPRIDLGGGAMEVKGTGKLNINNSRFYRNISEGYGGAIASNLAMSITGSTFQSNESYAAGGAIRNLDTNAQTINNSFFYYNKGSQGGAIANGTGVLPLGTMTVSGSVFYGNISTDGGKEDGGGAVYNNSYNFTSSGNKYYLNTTSGSGGAIFQAFQAYAATLNVAGDLYYQNKAVNQHGGAIYFSGIGAGNFDLSGSTFYQNQADKGGAISMDAGVNGTVRLDSSDFLQNAATTEGGALAVYDAGQIGDEVDQMDGSKFYGNTVAGSATNTTQDGRSDIYIGNVTNLYYSNIRNITNTQLQFGNNTDIYDTTLAKVGFHLGANVTQSTATSIAAPAAMAAPAQVVECALVPQPYYPIIPQVLSGKDGTDGAFNSYTEIAPDVLNCTFSNAFIKFNAWTTQPDPFTTTPLPSAVTFTYTVLEVDKVNNAVKDLGSRTADATAVLVRDEYAAESGDAYRHQYLTYYVNVTPLLKPNMEYQFIVTNVKDNNTGISTSYALTDGVQATISTLPCSVCYNPVTNTSPGLPVKHGITLLKRAGVQNGNWPMNRNSAHTALESNTKGFVITRVPTSGLSSIANPVEGMMVYDTTEKCLKIYVVDNTTPANTGWKCFSKPTCP
;
A
#
# COMPACT_ATOMS: atom_id res chain seq x y z
N MET A 1 17.25 74.71 29.67
CA MET A 1 17.68 73.38 29.20
C MET A 1 18.02 72.37 30.31
N ASN A 2 18.39 72.79 31.54
CA ASN A 2 18.79 71.84 32.60
C ASN A 2 17.63 71.26 33.46
N THR A 3 16.43 71.82 33.40
CA THR A 3 15.25 71.30 34.13
C THR A 3 14.47 70.23 33.35
N LEU A 4 14.48 70.29 32.01
CA LEU A 4 13.86 69.27 31.15
C LEU A 4 14.68 67.97 31.11
N LYS A 5 16.01 68.02 31.07
CA LYS A 5 16.86 66.81 31.09
C LYS A 5 16.76 66.02 32.40
N LYS A 6 16.53 66.70 33.54
CA LYS A 6 16.40 66.04 34.85
C LYS A 6 15.08 65.26 34.97
N ASN A 7 14.00 65.76 34.38
CA ASN A 7 12.70 65.07 34.40
C ASN A 7 12.63 63.90 33.41
N TYR A 8 13.30 63.97 32.25
CA TYR A 8 13.42 62.84 31.32
C TYR A 8 14.33 61.73 31.85
N PHE A 9 15.42 62.07 32.55
CA PHE A 9 16.27 61.05 33.16
C PHE A 9 15.59 60.39 34.37
N LEU A 10 14.80 61.13 35.16
CA LEU A 10 14.03 60.55 36.26
C LEU A 10 12.87 59.68 35.77
N SER A 11 12.24 60.02 34.64
CA SER A 11 11.16 59.21 34.03
C SER A 11 11.68 58.03 33.21
N LEU A 12 12.86 58.11 32.57
CA LEU A 12 13.55 56.94 32.01
C LEU A 12 14.12 56.01 33.09
N LEU A 13 14.58 56.54 34.24
CA LEU A 13 14.97 55.71 35.37
C LEU A 13 13.74 55.07 36.04
N PHE A 14 12.58 55.75 36.07
CA PHE A 14 11.31 55.17 36.50
C PHE A 14 10.80 54.09 35.53
N LEU A 15 11.01 54.26 34.21
CA LEU A 15 10.69 53.23 33.20
C LEU A 15 11.67 52.04 33.21
N MET A 16 12.95 52.26 33.55
CA MET A 16 13.95 51.17 33.69
C MET A 16 13.83 50.40 35.02
N ILE A 17 13.16 50.97 36.03
CA ILE A 17 12.82 50.29 37.30
C ILE A 17 11.45 49.55 37.21
N LEU A 18 10.70 49.73 36.11
CA LEU A 18 9.52 48.93 35.76
C LEU A 18 9.89 47.63 35.01
N GLY A 19 10.99 46.97 35.39
CA GLY A 19 11.09 45.53 35.16
C GLY A 19 9.93 44.87 35.89
N LYS A 20 9.04 44.15 35.18
CA LYS A 20 7.91 43.43 35.81
C LYS A 20 8.45 42.71 37.06
N ALA A 21 7.91 43.03 38.23
CA ALA A 21 8.41 42.46 39.49
C ALA A 21 8.41 40.92 39.39
N GLN A 22 9.61 40.34 39.44
CA GLN A 22 9.81 38.90 39.41
C GLN A 22 9.76 38.39 40.86
N THR A 23 8.80 37.52 41.13
CA THR A 23 8.59 36.91 42.44
C THR A 23 9.03 35.44 42.38
N ASN A 24 10.02 35.07 43.18
CA ASN A 24 10.46 33.69 43.30
C ASN A 24 9.88 33.10 44.61
N LEU A 25 9.17 31.99 44.48
CA LEU A 25 8.55 31.25 45.58
C LEU A 25 9.18 29.86 45.68
N TYR A 26 9.44 29.39 46.90
CA TYR A 26 10.10 28.11 47.16
C TYR A 26 9.18 27.20 47.96
N VAL A 27 9.08 25.93 47.56
CA VAL A 27 8.18 24.94 48.17
C VAL A 27 8.95 23.66 48.51
N ASP A 28 8.91 23.25 49.77
CA ASP A 28 9.58 22.04 50.28
C ASP A 28 8.67 21.31 51.26
N ALA A 29 8.11 20.16 50.85
CA ALA A 29 7.20 19.38 51.68
C ALA A 29 7.85 18.82 52.96
N ARG A 30 9.18 18.68 52.98
CA ARG A 30 9.93 18.10 54.10
C ARG A 30 10.41 19.14 55.10
N LYS A 31 10.93 20.27 54.61
CA LYS A 31 11.56 21.33 55.44
C LYS A 31 10.77 22.64 55.53
N GLY A 32 9.75 22.82 54.70
CA GLY A 32 8.95 24.04 54.65
C GLY A 32 7.88 24.13 55.75
N SER A 33 7.34 25.34 55.91
CA SER A 33 6.16 25.65 56.73
C SER A 33 5.28 26.65 56.00
N ASP A 34 3.96 26.50 56.03
CA ASP A 34 3.03 27.44 55.36
C ASP A 34 2.91 28.79 56.09
N THR A 35 3.49 28.89 57.28
CA THR A 35 3.72 30.16 57.99
C THR A 35 4.92 30.93 57.45
N ASN A 36 5.78 30.32 56.63
CA ASN A 36 6.94 30.99 56.07
C ASN A 36 6.56 31.99 54.97
N THR A 37 7.53 32.79 54.53
CA THR A 37 7.32 33.80 53.48
C THR A 37 7.46 33.23 52.06
N GLY A 38 8.00 32.03 51.90
CA GLY A 38 8.23 31.40 50.60
C GLY A 38 9.36 32.03 49.79
N THR A 39 10.10 33.00 50.32
CA THR A 39 11.07 33.81 49.56
C THR A 39 12.45 33.18 49.39
N THR A 40 12.75 32.10 50.11
CA THR A 40 14.01 31.33 50.03
C THR A 40 13.76 29.86 50.36
N TRP A 41 14.71 28.97 50.06
CA TRP A 41 14.61 27.55 50.45
C TRP A 41 14.54 27.32 51.97
N THR A 42 15.20 28.15 52.78
CA THR A 42 15.12 28.08 54.25
C THR A 42 13.79 28.60 54.81
N ALA A 43 13.10 29.46 54.06
CA ALA A 43 11.77 29.97 54.36
C ALA A 43 10.74 29.45 53.36
N ALA A 44 10.89 28.21 52.87
CA ALA A 44 10.01 27.63 51.88
C ALA A 44 8.61 27.36 52.45
N TYR A 45 7.58 27.46 51.62
CA TYR A 45 6.25 26.94 51.93
C TYR A 45 6.29 25.43 52.03
N LYS A 46 5.39 24.85 52.84
CA LYS A 46 5.26 23.39 52.95
C LYS A 46 4.42 22.83 51.82
N THR A 47 3.35 23.54 51.45
CA THR A 47 2.37 23.09 50.45
C THR A 47 2.45 23.91 49.16
N LEU A 48 2.10 23.26 48.04
CA LEU A 48 2.03 23.91 46.74
C LEU A 48 0.83 24.87 46.67
N ASP A 49 -0.32 24.49 47.23
CA ASP A 49 -1.51 25.35 47.33
C ASP A 49 -1.17 26.71 47.97
N ARG A 50 -0.35 26.73 49.03
CA ARG A 50 0.02 27.98 49.71
C ARG A 50 0.85 28.91 48.82
N ALA A 51 1.77 28.35 48.03
CA ALA A 51 2.55 29.12 47.07
C ALA A 51 1.68 29.65 45.93
N LEU A 52 0.78 28.81 45.39
CA LEU A 52 -0.14 29.19 44.31
C LEU A 52 -1.15 30.27 44.73
N GLN A 53 -1.56 30.29 46.01
CA GLN A 53 -2.37 31.38 46.55
C GLN A 53 -1.71 32.76 46.46
N GLN A 54 -0.36 32.85 46.44
CA GLN A 54 0.35 34.13 46.28
C GLN A 54 0.25 34.68 44.85
N VAL A 55 -0.20 33.85 43.91
CA VAL A 55 -0.31 34.16 42.49
C VAL A 55 -1.76 34.50 42.09
N ARG A 56 -2.72 34.40 43.03
CA ARG A 56 -4.13 34.73 42.80
C ARG A 56 -4.34 36.24 42.57
N THR A 57 -5.42 36.57 41.85
CA THR A 57 -5.81 37.95 41.52
C THR A 57 -5.84 38.87 42.76
N PRO A 58 -5.35 40.12 42.65
CA PRO A 58 -5.03 40.87 41.43
C PRO A 58 -3.56 40.77 40.96
N ALA A 59 -2.84 39.70 41.29
CA ALA A 59 -1.42 39.55 40.97
C ALA A 59 -1.13 39.68 39.44
N THR A 60 -0.35 40.69 39.06
CA THR A 60 0.24 40.87 37.73
C THR A 60 1.77 40.84 37.88
N GLY A 61 2.50 40.12 37.02
CA GLY A 61 3.96 39.97 37.16
C GLY A 61 4.52 38.62 36.70
N VAL A 62 5.79 38.34 37.03
CA VAL A 62 6.44 37.05 36.74
C VAL A 62 6.60 36.29 38.05
N PHE A 63 6.09 35.06 38.14
CA PHE A 63 6.12 34.21 39.32
C PHE A 63 6.84 32.90 38.97
N ASN A 64 7.94 32.60 39.67
CA ASN A 64 8.61 31.31 39.57
C ASN A 64 8.44 30.55 40.88
N ILE A 65 7.80 29.39 40.82
CA ILE A 65 7.58 28.50 41.96
C ILE A 65 8.54 27.32 41.81
N TYR A 66 9.58 27.30 42.63
CA TYR A 66 10.58 26.23 42.68
C TYR A 66 10.16 25.17 43.69
N ILE A 67 10.09 23.92 43.25
CA ILE A 67 9.55 22.81 44.06
C ILE A 67 10.65 21.78 44.31
N ALA A 68 10.91 21.50 45.58
CA ALA A 68 11.82 20.43 46.00
C ALA A 68 11.21 19.03 45.82
N ALA A 69 12.05 17.99 45.81
CA ALA A 69 11.63 16.60 45.69
C ALA A 69 10.63 16.21 46.78
N GLY A 70 9.49 15.69 46.37
CA GLY A 70 8.41 15.35 47.28
C GLY A 70 7.08 15.12 46.60
N SER A 71 6.09 14.79 47.42
CA SER A 71 4.70 14.64 46.99
C SER A 71 3.90 15.83 47.49
N TYR A 72 3.17 16.45 46.58
CA TYR A 72 2.39 17.65 46.80
C TYR A 72 0.96 17.40 46.35
N THR A 73 0.04 18.06 47.03
CA THR A 73 -1.38 17.99 46.70
C THR A 73 -1.86 19.37 46.26
N ILE A 74 -2.74 19.39 45.26
CA ILE A 74 -3.57 20.56 44.93
C ILE A 74 -5.01 20.23 45.34
N ASN A 75 -5.55 21.01 46.27
CA ASN A 75 -6.87 20.79 46.86
C ASN A 75 -7.94 21.79 46.38
N ASP A 76 -7.55 22.82 45.62
CA ASP A 76 -8.45 23.85 45.12
C ASP A 76 -7.99 24.36 43.74
N THR A 77 -8.91 25.01 43.01
CA THR A 77 -8.63 25.62 41.71
C THR A 77 -7.83 26.91 41.89
N HIS A 78 -6.76 27.09 41.12
CA HIS A 78 -5.92 28.30 41.18
C HIS A 78 -6.08 29.16 39.94
N THR A 79 -6.74 30.31 40.11
CA THR A 79 -6.93 31.29 39.05
C THR A 79 -5.66 32.09 38.80
N ILE A 80 -5.17 32.10 37.55
CA ILE A 80 -4.04 32.90 37.10
C ILE A 80 -4.54 34.27 36.63
N GLY A 81 -4.00 35.34 37.22
CA GLY A 81 -4.42 36.71 36.91
C GLY A 81 -3.97 37.23 35.54
N ALA A 82 -4.62 38.31 35.09
CA ALA A 82 -4.31 39.00 33.83
C ALA A 82 -2.82 39.30 33.64
N ASN A 83 -2.27 38.99 32.46
CA ASN A 83 -0.86 39.26 32.10
C ASN A 83 0.21 38.65 33.04
N ALA A 84 -0.18 37.74 33.94
CA ALA A 84 0.74 37.05 34.84
C ALA A 84 1.46 35.93 34.10
N LYS A 85 2.77 35.78 34.37
CA LYS A 85 3.58 34.66 33.91
C LYS A 85 3.92 33.78 35.09
N VAL A 86 3.47 32.55 35.10
CA VAL A 86 3.59 31.63 36.23
C VAL A 86 4.34 30.39 35.78
N SER A 87 5.49 30.14 36.39
CA SER A 87 6.30 28.95 36.13
C SER A 87 6.33 28.07 37.37
N VAL A 88 5.88 26.84 37.24
CA VAL A 88 5.96 25.81 38.28
C VAL A 88 7.09 24.85 37.88
N LEU A 89 8.19 24.88 38.63
CA LEU A 89 9.48 24.30 38.27
C LEU A 89 9.87 23.23 39.30
N GLY A 90 9.87 21.97 38.89
CA GLY A 90 10.28 20.85 39.73
C GLY A 90 11.76 20.48 39.59
N GLY A 91 12.15 19.42 40.29
CA GLY A 91 13.48 18.82 40.17
C GLY A 91 14.52 19.27 41.18
N PHE A 92 14.17 20.00 42.24
CA PHE A 92 15.16 20.50 43.21
C PHE A 92 15.34 19.55 44.41
N PRO A 93 16.53 19.43 45.02
CA PRO A 93 16.69 18.71 46.28
C PRO A 93 15.99 19.44 47.44
N SER A 94 15.65 18.71 48.51
CA SER A 94 15.08 19.32 49.74
C SER A 94 16.09 20.23 50.44
N GLY A 95 15.73 21.49 50.63
CA GLY A 95 16.59 22.59 51.08
C GLY A 95 17.25 23.38 49.94
N GLY A 96 16.97 23.06 48.67
CA GLY A 96 17.48 23.75 47.50
C GLY A 96 18.82 23.24 46.98
N GLY A 97 19.12 23.56 45.71
CA GLY A 97 20.32 23.10 45.00
C GLY A 97 20.14 23.14 43.49
N THR A 98 20.98 22.42 42.76
CA THR A 98 20.85 22.24 41.30
C THR A 98 19.70 21.30 40.99
N ALA A 99 18.88 21.65 39.99
CA ALA A 99 17.77 20.82 39.57
C ALA A 99 18.24 19.59 38.79
N ASP A 100 17.68 18.42 39.11
CA ASP A 100 17.81 17.16 38.40
C ASP A 100 16.55 16.32 38.64
N THR A 101 15.72 16.14 37.62
CA THR A 101 14.44 15.42 37.76
C THR A 101 14.59 13.93 38.04
N LYS A 102 15.74 13.33 37.70
CA LYS A 102 15.98 11.91 37.92
C LYS A 102 16.24 11.65 39.40
N ASP A 103 17.04 12.50 40.03
CA ASP A 103 17.43 12.33 41.42
C ASP A 103 16.43 13.00 42.39
N PHE A 104 15.68 13.99 41.91
CA PHE A 104 14.78 14.82 42.71
C PHE A 104 13.35 14.89 42.14
N PRO A 105 12.62 13.76 42.07
CA PRO A 105 11.30 13.73 41.47
C PRO A 105 10.27 14.51 42.30
N VAL A 106 9.36 15.19 41.60
CA VAL A 106 8.23 15.93 42.17
C VAL A 106 6.93 15.31 41.68
N TYR A 107 6.07 14.93 42.61
CA TYR A 107 4.75 14.35 42.34
C TYR A 107 3.65 15.33 42.77
N ILE A 108 2.74 15.63 41.86
CA ILE A 108 1.56 16.46 42.13
C ILE A 108 0.32 15.60 41.95
N THR A 109 -0.49 15.49 43.01
CA THR A 109 -1.77 14.79 43.00
C THR A 109 -2.91 15.77 43.20
N GLN A 110 -3.98 15.59 42.44
CA GLN A 110 -5.22 16.33 42.62
C GLN A 110 -6.19 15.53 43.50
N THR A 111 -6.81 16.17 44.49
CA THR A 111 -7.72 15.50 45.46
C THR A 111 -9.20 15.85 45.30
N TYR A 112 -9.53 16.78 44.41
CA TYR A 112 -10.91 17.20 44.12
C TYR A 112 -11.21 17.08 42.63
N ASN A 113 -12.49 17.15 42.28
CA ASN A 113 -12.96 17.09 40.91
C ASN A 113 -13.08 18.51 40.33
N GLY A 114 -12.15 18.94 39.49
CA GLY A 114 -12.10 20.30 38.92
C GLY A 114 -10.78 20.60 38.21
N SER A 115 -10.46 21.87 37.95
CA SER A 115 -9.22 22.25 37.23
C SER A 115 -8.16 22.71 38.21
N MET A 116 -6.94 22.14 38.15
CA MET A 116 -5.82 22.62 38.97
C MET A 116 -5.56 24.12 38.74
N PHE A 117 -5.67 24.56 37.49
CA PHE A 117 -5.49 25.95 37.08
C PHE A 117 -6.66 26.45 36.24
N GLU A 118 -6.99 27.74 36.40
CA GLU A 118 -8.00 28.43 35.59
C GLU A 118 -7.45 29.77 35.10
N THR A 119 -7.65 30.10 33.82
CA THR A 119 -7.31 31.42 33.28
C THR A 119 -8.60 32.14 32.90
N VAL A 120 -8.94 33.18 33.65
CA VAL A 120 -10.18 33.98 33.45
C VAL A 120 -9.92 35.33 32.75
N ASP A 121 -8.64 35.73 32.63
CA ASP A 121 -8.25 37.06 32.16
C ASP A 121 -7.33 37.01 30.92
N ASN A 122 -7.05 38.18 30.34
CA ASN A 122 -6.25 38.35 29.11
C ASN A 122 -4.72 38.25 29.38
N GLY A 123 -4.00 37.47 28.57
CA GLY A 123 -2.54 37.51 28.47
C GLY A 123 -1.74 36.68 29.48
N ALA A 124 -2.36 35.73 30.18
CA ALA A 124 -1.70 34.85 31.15
C ALA A 124 -0.82 33.79 30.48
N GLU A 125 0.35 33.51 31.07
CA GLU A 125 1.26 32.45 30.65
C GLU A 125 1.49 31.48 31.82
N LEU A 126 1.25 30.18 31.60
CA LEU A 126 1.48 29.13 32.59
C LEU A 126 2.47 28.10 32.03
N LEU A 127 3.58 27.89 32.74
CA LEU A 127 4.58 26.87 32.45
C LEU A 127 4.60 25.84 33.58
N LEU A 128 4.40 24.57 33.24
CA LEU A 128 4.68 23.43 34.11
C LEU A 128 5.92 22.72 33.57
N LYS A 129 6.93 22.55 34.42
CA LYS A 129 8.20 21.97 33.97
C LYS A 129 8.84 21.08 35.02
N ASP A 130 9.35 19.93 34.58
CA ASP A 130 10.14 19.01 35.40
C ASP A 130 9.31 18.36 36.55
N LEU A 131 8.06 17.96 36.24
CA LEU A 131 7.06 17.49 37.21
C LEU A 131 6.38 16.17 36.78
N THR A 132 5.87 15.41 37.75
CA THR A 132 4.93 14.30 37.50
C THR A 132 3.55 14.64 38.06
N ILE A 133 2.51 14.58 37.22
CA ILE A 133 1.11 14.74 37.62
C ILE A 133 0.45 13.37 37.69
N LEU A 134 -0.09 13.03 38.86
CA LEU A 134 -0.71 11.75 39.15
C LEU A 134 -2.20 11.92 39.45
N TYR A 135 -3.02 11.02 38.90
CA TYR A 135 -4.43 10.88 39.27
C TYR A 135 -5.25 12.17 39.16
N SER A 136 -4.90 13.06 38.22
CA SER A 136 -5.66 14.28 37.94
C SER A 136 -7.06 13.96 37.40
N GLN A 137 -8.08 14.64 37.90
CA GLN A 137 -9.49 14.36 37.63
C GLN A 137 -10.21 15.63 37.16
N GLY A 138 -10.68 15.61 35.92
CA GLY A 138 -11.62 16.61 35.39
C GLY A 138 -13.06 16.29 35.75
N SER A 139 -13.90 17.32 35.75
CA SER A 139 -15.34 17.22 36.00
C SER A 139 -16.15 17.26 34.71
N VAL A 140 -17.47 17.24 34.83
CA VAL A 140 -18.38 17.36 33.67
C VAL A 140 -18.33 18.74 33.00
N ILE A 141 -17.81 19.78 33.67
CA ILE A 141 -17.75 21.16 33.15
C ILE A 141 -16.41 21.86 33.36
N ARG A 142 -15.47 21.25 34.09
CA ARG A 142 -14.14 21.79 34.38
C ARG A 142 -13.09 20.76 33.97
N SER A 143 -12.01 21.21 33.33
CA SER A 143 -10.92 20.31 32.93
C SER A 143 -10.11 19.83 34.12
N GLY A 144 -9.22 18.85 33.97
CA GLY A 144 -8.38 18.39 35.09
C GLY A 144 -7.14 19.24 35.36
N ILE A 145 -6.44 19.74 34.33
CA ILE A 145 -5.18 20.49 34.49
C ILE A 145 -5.43 21.99 34.34
N VAL A 146 -5.85 22.45 33.14
CA VAL A 146 -6.04 23.88 32.85
C VAL A 146 -7.36 24.13 32.15
N PHE A 147 -8.15 25.06 32.69
CA PHE A 147 -9.39 25.53 32.10
C PHE A 147 -9.25 26.99 31.68
N PHE A 148 -9.46 27.29 30.39
CA PHE A 148 -9.50 28.66 29.90
C PHE A 148 -10.95 29.09 29.81
N ASP A 149 -11.44 29.82 30.81
CA ASP A 149 -12.83 30.29 30.85
C ASP A 149 -12.94 31.67 30.20
N ARG A 150 -13.54 31.75 29.00
CA ARG A 150 -13.88 33.00 28.30
C ARG A 150 -12.73 34.01 28.24
N SER A 151 -11.50 33.52 28.04
CA SER A 151 -10.26 34.30 28.18
C SER A 151 -9.48 34.42 26.87
N THR A 152 -8.51 35.34 26.80
CA THR A 152 -7.85 35.70 25.53
C THR A 152 -6.32 35.81 25.63
N ASN A 153 -5.59 35.54 24.54
CA ASN A 153 -4.13 35.67 24.42
C ASN A 153 -3.33 34.87 25.48
N ASN A 154 -3.84 33.70 25.88
CA ASN A 154 -3.23 32.89 26.94
C ASN A 154 -2.27 31.83 26.39
N VAL A 155 -1.22 31.52 27.14
CA VAL A 155 -0.25 30.47 26.78
C VAL A 155 -0.15 29.45 27.90
N PHE A 156 -0.27 28.18 27.57
CA PHE A 156 0.01 27.07 28.46
C PHE A 156 1.12 26.19 27.89
N THR A 157 2.12 25.87 28.71
CA THR A 157 3.24 25.00 28.31
C THR A 157 3.47 23.92 29.35
N MET A 158 3.54 22.66 28.90
CA MET A 158 4.16 21.56 29.63
C MET A 158 5.51 21.26 28.98
N ASP A 159 6.59 21.28 29.75
CA ASP A 159 7.94 20.92 29.29
C ASP A 159 8.53 19.86 30.22
N HIS A 160 8.82 18.66 29.71
CA HIS A 160 9.33 17.55 30.53
C HIS A 160 8.39 17.21 31.70
N VAL A 161 7.09 17.09 31.40
CA VAL A 161 6.06 16.69 32.37
C VAL A 161 5.62 15.26 32.09
N TYR A 162 5.47 14.45 33.15
CA TYR A 162 4.87 13.12 33.06
C TYR A 162 3.47 13.12 33.68
N VAL A 163 2.44 12.97 32.85
CA VAL A 163 1.05 12.81 33.30
C VAL A 163 0.72 11.33 33.32
N LYS A 164 0.33 10.80 34.48
CA LYS A 164 0.00 9.39 34.66
C LYS A 164 -1.37 9.19 35.31
N ASP A 165 -2.15 8.28 34.71
CA ASP A 165 -3.43 7.78 35.21
C ASP A 165 -4.44 8.91 35.47
N TYR A 166 -4.65 9.75 34.45
CA TYR A 166 -5.65 10.82 34.50
C TYR A 166 -7.08 10.30 34.27
N THR A 167 -8.08 10.99 34.81
CA THR A 167 -9.47 10.81 34.42
C THR A 167 -9.99 12.12 33.87
N ALA A 168 -10.14 12.19 32.55
CA ALA A 168 -10.85 13.30 31.94
C ALA A 168 -12.33 13.16 32.32
N GLY A 169 -12.93 14.22 32.86
CA GLY A 169 -14.38 14.33 32.84
C GLY A 169 -14.87 14.64 31.43
N ASP A 170 -16.09 15.15 31.30
CA ASP A 170 -16.72 15.33 29.99
C ASP A 170 -16.05 16.43 29.12
N VAL A 171 -15.21 17.29 29.73
CA VAL A 171 -14.58 18.45 29.06
C VAL A 171 -13.05 18.37 28.90
N GLY A 172 -12.46 17.19 29.12
CA GLY A 172 -11.03 16.94 28.88
C GLY A 172 -10.04 17.40 29.97
N MET A 173 -8.73 17.24 29.74
CA MET A 173 -7.70 17.64 30.72
C MET A 173 -7.22 19.09 30.53
N ILE A 174 -7.27 19.59 29.30
CA ILE A 174 -6.98 20.96 28.91
C ILE A 174 -8.16 21.43 28.06
N TYR A 175 -8.82 22.51 28.48
CA TYR A 175 -10.09 22.94 27.87
C TYR A 175 -10.17 24.45 27.65
N PRO A 176 -9.96 24.92 26.41
CA PRO A 176 -10.36 26.26 25.98
C PRO A 176 -11.88 26.38 25.77
N TYR A 177 -12.56 27.08 26.68
CA TYR A 177 -14.00 27.34 26.61
C TYR A 177 -14.29 28.81 26.32
N ASN A 178 -14.83 29.08 25.13
CA ASN A 178 -15.07 30.45 24.63
C ASN A 178 -13.80 31.32 24.68
N ALA A 179 -12.63 30.71 24.50
CA ALA A 179 -11.35 31.38 24.61
C ALA A 179 -10.82 31.80 23.23
N THR A 180 -10.04 32.88 23.15
CA THR A 180 -9.45 33.33 21.88
C THR A 180 -7.93 33.51 21.93
N ASN A 181 -7.23 33.22 20.82
CA ASN A 181 -5.76 33.35 20.73
C ASN A 181 -5.03 32.56 21.84
N VAL A 182 -5.39 31.29 22.05
CA VAL A 182 -4.77 30.44 23.07
C VAL A 182 -3.69 29.57 22.43
N LYS A 183 -2.52 29.47 23.07
CA LYS A 183 -1.44 28.56 22.66
C LYS A 183 -1.20 27.49 23.70
N ILE A 184 -1.24 26.23 23.28
CA ILE A 184 -1.02 25.05 24.12
C ILE A 184 0.21 24.32 23.60
N ASN A 185 1.27 24.25 24.41
CA ASN A 185 2.54 23.60 24.06
C ASN A 185 2.78 22.38 24.94
N ILE A 186 2.92 21.20 24.33
CA ILE A 186 3.31 19.95 24.99
C ILE A 186 4.69 19.56 24.46
N LEU A 187 5.71 19.77 25.29
CA LEU A 187 7.12 19.64 24.91
C LEU A 187 7.79 18.58 25.78
N ASN A 188 8.56 17.68 25.17
CA ASN A 188 9.39 16.69 25.89
C ASN A 188 8.62 15.87 26.95
N SER A 189 7.31 15.73 26.79
CA SER A 189 6.40 15.27 27.85
C SER A 189 5.84 13.89 27.54
N ILE A 190 5.40 13.19 28.59
CA ILE A 190 4.81 11.86 28.48
C ILE A 190 3.40 11.89 29.08
N VAL A 191 2.43 11.35 28.36
CA VAL A 191 1.06 11.16 28.83
C VAL A 191 0.73 9.67 28.76
N GLU A 192 0.38 9.09 29.90
CA GLU A 192 0.07 7.67 30.04
C GLU A 192 -1.20 7.49 30.89
N ASN A 193 -2.06 6.56 30.51
CA ASN A 193 -3.26 6.25 31.31
C ASN A 193 -3.57 4.76 31.29
N THR A 194 -3.12 4.05 32.31
CA THR A 194 -3.29 2.61 32.43
C THR A 194 -4.65 2.20 33.02
N THR A 195 -5.35 3.16 33.64
CA THR A 195 -6.64 2.96 34.31
C THR A 195 -7.82 3.27 33.37
N ARG A 196 -8.94 2.56 33.52
CA ARG A 196 -10.17 2.85 32.75
C ARG A 196 -10.93 4.01 33.39
N GLY A 197 -10.52 5.25 33.10
CA GLY A 197 -11.24 6.47 33.50
C GLY A 197 -12.50 6.73 32.64
N ARG A 198 -13.45 7.53 33.15
CA ARG A 198 -14.61 8.04 32.39
C ARG A 198 -14.08 8.84 31.17
N GLY A 199 -14.79 8.78 30.04
CA GLY A 199 -14.31 9.31 28.75
C GLY A 199 -14.25 10.83 28.68
N GLY A 200 -13.18 11.34 28.06
CA GLY A 200 -12.94 12.75 27.73
C GLY A 200 -11.54 12.96 27.14
N SER A 201 -11.36 14.01 26.34
CA SER A 201 -10.14 14.22 25.56
C SER A 201 -8.96 14.72 26.40
N PHE A 202 -7.71 14.53 25.97
CA PHE A 202 -6.59 15.17 26.71
C PHE A 202 -6.61 16.68 26.47
N ILE A 203 -6.71 17.09 25.21
CA ILE A 203 -7.01 18.45 24.78
C ILE A 203 -8.38 18.43 24.12
N LEU A 204 -9.30 19.27 24.59
CA LEU A 204 -10.62 19.42 24.01
C LEU A 204 -10.84 20.87 23.61
N ASN A 205 -11.23 21.11 22.37
CA ASN A 205 -11.93 22.32 21.97
C ASN A 205 -13.23 21.88 21.30
N ALA A 206 -14.36 22.17 21.94
CA ALA A 206 -15.67 21.66 21.54
C ALA A 206 -16.46 22.71 20.72
N SER A 207 -17.25 22.24 19.76
CA SER A 207 -18.01 23.06 18.80
C SER A 207 -19.13 23.88 19.43
N ILE A 208 -19.50 23.54 20.67
CA ILE A 208 -20.44 24.31 21.51
C ILE A 208 -19.80 25.57 22.13
N SER A 209 -18.51 25.81 21.88
CA SER A 209 -17.79 26.98 22.36
C SER A 209 -17.52 27.97 21.22
N SER A 210 -17.62 29.27 21.50
CA SER A 210 -17.22 30.36 20.61
C SER A 210 -15.69 30.57 20.60
N SER A 211 -14.91 29.53 20.90
CA SER A 211 -13.45 29.61 20.94
C SER A 211 -12.86 29.86 19.54
N ALA A 212 -11.80 30.66 19.45
CA ALA A 212 -11.17 31.02 18.18
C ALA A 212 -9.64 31.15 18.25
N ASN A 213 -8.95 30.81 17.16
CA ASN A 213 -7.49 30.85 17.07
C ASN A 213 -6.80 30.10 18.22
N ILE A 214 -6.98 28.78 18.24
CA ILE A 214 -6.44 27.89 19.28
C ILE A 214 -5.31 27.07 18.66
N ASP A 215 -4.07 27.36 19.06
CA ASP A 215 -2.88 26.68 18.56
C ASP A 215 -2.46 25.57 19.51
N VAL A 216 -2.20 24.38 18.98
CA VAL A 216 -1.69 23.24 19.73
C VAL A 216 -0.38 22.76 19.12
N GLN A 217 0.68 22.74 19.91
CA GLN A 217 1.97 22.16 19.54
C GLN A 217 2.31 20.97 20.41
N VAL A 218 2.68 19.85 19.79
CA VAL A 218 3.16 18.64 20.45
C VAL A 218 4.52 18.29 19.87
N LYS A 219 5.60 18.45 20.66
CA LYS A 219 6.97 18.24 20.20
C LYS A 219 7.74 17.32 21.13
N ASN A 220 8.50 16.39 20.56
CA ASN A 220 9.35 15.45 21.32
C ASN A 220 8.60 14.69 22.42
N SER A 221 7.29 14.43 22.24
CA SER A 221 6.41 13.97 23.31
C SER A 221 5.80 12.60 23.00
N ALA A 222 5.34 11.89 24.02
CA ALA A 222 4.79 10.55 23.89
C ALA A 222 3.42 10.39 24.58
N PHE A 223 2.42 9.97 23.81
CA PHE A 223 1.10 9.56 24.30
C PHE A 223 0.99 8.04 24.19
N ARG A 224 0.72 7.37 25.32
CA ARG A 224 0.93 5.92 25.37
C ARG A 224 0.05 5.14 26.31
N ASN A 225 -0.29 3.92 25.88
CA ASN A 225 -1.04 2.95 26.66
C ASN A 225 -2.33 3.54 27.25
N ILE A 226 -2.95 4.49 26.56
CA ILE A 226 -4.12 5.22 27.02
C ILE A 226 -5.36 4.37 26.73
N LYS A 227 -6.14 4.09 27.78
CA LYS A 227 -7.42 3.36 27.68
C LYS A 227 -8.57 4.26 28.08
N MET A 228 -9.40 4.63 27.11
CA MET A 228 -10.59 5.46 27.36
C MET A 228 -11.84 4.59 27.54
N ARG A 229 -12.70 4.91 28.53
CA ARG A 229 -14.00 4.25 28.72
C ARG A 229 -15.08 4.99 27.93
N TRP A 230 -15.88 4.24 27.17
CA TRP A 230 -17.03 4.77 26.43
C TRP A 230 -18.02 5.48 27.35
N ASN A 231 -18.40 6.70 26.98
CA ASN A 231 -19.57 7.39 27.50
C ASN A 231 -20.63 7.56 26.38
N PRO A 232 -21.73 6.77 26.38
CA PRO A 232 -22.76 6.85 25.34
C PRO A 232 -23.51 8.19 25.33
N ALA A 233 -23.49 8.96 26.43
CA ALA A 233 -24.12 10.27 26.49
C ALA A 233 -23.36 11.35 25.69
N LEU A 234 -22.10 11.08 25.33
CA LEU A 234 -21.17 12.06 24.76
C LEU A 234 -20.48 11.49 23.52
N ALA A 235 -21.26 10.94 22.59
CA ALA A 235 -20.78 10.20 21.41
C ALA A 235 -19.78 10.96 20.49
N ARG A 236 -19.32 12.16 20.85
CA ARG A 236 -18.43 13.06 20.09
C ARG A 236 -17.08 13.37 20.77
N TYR A 237 -16.97 13.46 22.10
CA TYR A 237 -15.81 14.04 22.81
C TYR A 237 -14.79 13.04 23.40
N GLN A 238 -14.07 12.27 22.58
CA GLN A 238 -13.22 11.16 23.06
C GLN A 238 -11.88 10.96 22.32
N SER A 239 -11.29 12.01 21.75
CA SER A 239 -9.95 11.95 21.10
C SER A 239 -8.80 12.25 22.07
N ILE A 240 -7.52 12.05 21.72
CA ILE A 240 -6.43 12.63 22.53
C ILE A 240 -6.37 14.14 22.32
N ILE A 241 -6.32 14.55 21.06
CA ILE A 241 -6.39 15.94 20.64
C ILE A 241 -7.69 16.09 19.87
N GLU A 242 -8.59 16.90 20.39
CA GLU A 242 -9.88 17.14 19.77
C GLU A 242 -10.06 18.62 19.49
N MET A 243 -10.11 18.95 18.20
CA MET A 243 -10.37 20.28 17.68
C MET A 243 -11.65 20.21 16.86
N ASP A 244 -12.80 20.20 17.54
CA ASP A 244 -14.13 20.22 16.89
C ASP A 244 -14.64 21.66 16.86
N MET A 245 -14.38 22.40 15.79
CA MET A 245 -14.69 23.83 15.73
C MET A 245 -15.97 24.13 14.93
N ALA A 246 -16.79 25.06 15.42
CA ALA A 246 -17.99 25.53 14.71
C ALA A 246 -17.61 26.25 13.40
N CYS A 247 -18.39 26.04 12.34
CA CYS A 247 -18.20 26.73 11.07
C CYS A 247 -18.68 28.18 11.13
N GLY A 248 -17.84 29.14 10.71
CA GLY A 248 -18.21 30.57 10.56
C GLY A 248 -17.57 31.54 11.56
N THR A 249 -16.80 31.06 12.52
CA THR A 249 -15.92 31.84 13.41
C THR A 249 -14.53 32.02 12.77
N ASP A 250 -13.68 32.95 13.25
CA ASP A 250 -12.28 33.20 12.80
C ASP A 250 -11.32 31.99 13.03
N ASN A 251 -11.87 30.80 13.16
CA ASN A 251 -11.24 29.55 13.54
C ASN A 251 -10.34 28.96 12.44
N GLY A 252 -10.47 29.46 11.21
CA GLY A 252 -9.56 29.15 10.10
C GLY A 252 -8.10 29.58 10.32
N GLN A 253 -7.79 30.22 11.45
CA GLN A 253 -6.41 30.52 11.88
C GLN A 253 -5.81 29.48 12.83
N SER A 254 -6.62 28.60 13.43
CA SER A 254 -6.15 27.65 14.44
C SER A 254 -5.25 26.59 13.82
N GLU A 255 -4.14 26.28 14.47
CA GLU A 255 -3.16 25.29 13.98
C GLU A 255 -2.91 24.15 14.97
N VAL A 256 -2.71 22.95 14.43
CA VAL A 256 -2.19 21.81 15.19
C VAL A 256 -0.88 21.35 14.55
N GLU A 257 0.19 21.38 15.33
CA GLU A 257 1.53 20.93 14.94
C GLU A 257 1.97 19.76 15.83
N ILE A 258 2.26 18.62 15.21
CA ILE A 258 2.83 17.44 15.87
C ILE A 258 4.18 17.17 15.23
N ASP A 259 5.27 17.25 16.00
CA ASP A 259 6.63 17.01 15.52
C ASP A 259 7.39 16.06 16.45
N ASN A 260 8.16 15.13 15.86
CA ASN A 260 9.03 14.20 16.56
C ASN A 260 8.36 13.52 17.77
N SER A 261 7.08 13.13 17.62
CA SER A 261 6.24 12.66 18.72
C SER A 261 5.67 11.28 18.44
N THR A 262 5.30 10.55 19.49
CA THR A 262 4.82 9.17 19.38
C THR A 262 3.46 8.98 20.03
N PHE A 263 2.56 8.31 19.32
CA PHE A 263 1.22 7.93 19.75
C PHE A 263 1.12 6.41 19.63
N TYR A 264 1.09 5.70 20.76
CA TYR A 264 1.15 4.24 20.72
C TYR A 264 0.18 3.55 21.68
N TYR A 265 -0.45 2.48 21.19
CA TYR A 265 -1.42 1.68 21.95
C TYR A 265 -2.50 2.54 22.63
N ILE A 266 -3.03 3.49 21.87
CA ILE A 266 -4.22 4.23 22.24
C ILE A 266 -5.41 3.38 21.78
N ASP A 267 -6.02 2.69 22.74
CA ASP A 267 -7.26 1.97 22.53
C ASP A 267 -8.35 3.04 22.51
N GLY A 268 -8.70 3.51 21.30
CA GLY A 268 -9.86 4.35 21.05
C GLY A 268 -11.11 3.56 21.38
N VAL A 269 -11.41 3.48 22.66
CA VAL A 269 -12.67 3.08 23.26
C VAL A 269 -13.26 1.78 22.70
N ARG A 270 -13.17 0.70 23.48
CA ARG A 270 -13.96 -0.53 23.27
C ARG A 270 -15.46 -0.27 23.48
N VAL A 271 -16.15 0.26 22.46
CA VAL A 271 -17.61 0.20 22.35
C VAL A 271 -18.03 -1.14 21.78
N ASN A 272 -19.17 -1.64 22.27
CA ASN A 272 -20.01 -2.62 21.60
C ASN A 272 -20.09 -2.28 20.09
N ARG A 273 -19.53 -3.16 19.24
CA ARG A 273 -19.31 -2.91 17.81
C ARG A 273 -20.60 -2.56 17.06
N ALA A 274 -21.76 -2.86 17.62
CA ALA A 274 -23.08 -2.61 17.02
C ALA A 274 -23.58 -1.15 17.09
N SER A 275 -23.00 -0.26 17.91
CA SER A 275 -23.61 1.06 18.21
C SER A 275 -22.87 2.29 17.65
N GLY A 276 -21.81 2.10 16.85
CA GLY A 276 -21.35 3.11 15.89
C GLY A 276 -20.63 4.38 16.39
N GLY A 277 -20.02 4.42 17.59
CA GLY A 277 -19.20 5.57 18.02
C GLY A 277 -17.79 5.18 18.46
N ARG A 278 -16.72 5.70 17.83
CA ARG A 278 -15.34 5.76 18.33
C ARG A 278 -14.62 6.97 17.72
N ALA A 279 -13.94 7.75 18.56
CA ALA A 279 -13.20 8.94 18.16
C ALA A 279 -11.79 8.57 17.59
N PRO A 280 -11.20 9.40 16.72
CA PRO A 280 -9.80 9.26 16.29
C PRO A 280 -8.82 9.60 17.42
N VAL A 281 -7.50 9.38 17.21
CA VAL A 281 -6.47 9.87 18.16
C VAL A 281 -6.36 11.40 18.06
N VAL A 282 -6.37 11.91 16.83
CA VAL A 282 -6.38 13.35 16.52
C VAL A 282 -7.62 13.64 15.70
N ASP A 283 -8.50 14.49 16.21
CA ASP A 283 -9.62 15.05 15.47
C ASP A 283 -9.34 16.50 15.12
N ALA A 284 -9.15 16.76 13.83
CA ALA A 284 -9.00 18.10 13.28
C ALA A 284 -10.22 18.42 12.42
N THR A 285 -11.21 19.07 13.02
CA THR A 285 -12.46 19.47 12.36
C THR A 285 -12.58 21.00 12.34
N SER A 286 -12.73 21.58 11.15
CA SER A 286 -12.79 23.04 10.94
C SER A 286 -11.53 23.81 11.38
N LEU A 287 -10.35 23.18 11.26
CA LEU A 287 -9.04 23.73 11.60
C LEU A 287 -8.42 24.53 10.44
N GLY A 288 -7.58 25.52 10.72
CA GLY A 288 -6.82 26.25 9.69
C GLY A 288 -5.69 25.41 9.08
N LYS A 289 -4.93 24.70 9.90
CA LYS A 289 -3.80 23.89 9.45
C LYS A 289 -3.50 22.71 10.38
N LEU A 290 -3.30 21.52 9.80
CA LEU A 290 -2.75 20.35 10.47
C LEU A 290 -1.39 20.00 9.87
N THR A 291 -0.35 20.01 10.71
CA THR A 291 1.00 19.57 10.35
C THR A 291 1.43 18.43 11.26
N ILE A 292 1.77 17.29 10.67
CA ILE A 292 2.33 16.14 11.38
C ILE A 292 3.67 15.80 10.73
N THR A 293 4.76 15.87 11.49
CA THR A 293 6.10 15.58 10.98
C THR A 293 6.92 14.71 11.92
N ASN A 294 7.80 13.88 11.34
CA ASN A 294 8.79 13.07 12.08
C ASN A 294 8.17 12.19 13.19
N SER A 295 6.89 11.85 13.08
CA SER A 295 6.09 11.31 14.17
C SER A 295 5.64 9.88 13.90
N ARG A 296 5.31 9.14 14.96
CA ARG A 296 4.93 7.73 14.88
C ARG A 296 3.60 7.44 15.54
N PHE A 297 2.69 6.83 14.77
CA PHE A 297 1.40 6.33 15.23
C PHE A 297 1.42 4.80 15.12
N LYS A 298 1.40 4.10 16.26
CA LYS A 298 1.54 2.63 16.30
C LYS A 298 0.47 1.94 17.14
N GLY A 299 -0.24 0.98 16.53
CA GLY A 299 -1.12 0.07 17.28
C GLY A 299 -2.31 0.78 17.90
N ASN A 300 -2.79 1.85 17.26
CA ASN A 300 -3.93 2.61 17.74
C ASN A 300 -5.20 2.17 17.00
N ASP A 301 -6.33 2.23 17.68
CA ASP A 301 -7.64 1.90 17.11
C ASP A 301 -8.52 3.16 17.09
N GLY A 302 -9.16 3.46 15.95
CA GLY A 302 -10.11 4.58 15.78
C GLY A 302 -11.22 4.25 14.78
N GLN A 303 -12.41 4.87 14.88
CA GLN A 303 -13.51 4.62 13.90
C GLN A 303 -13.21 5.27 12.54
N ALA A 304 -12.54 6.41 12.59
CA ALA A 304 -12.25 7.35 11.53
C ALA A 304 -10.74 7.42 11.23
N GLY A 305 -10.05 6.28 11.32
CA GLY A 305 -8.59 6.26 11.39
C GLY A 305 -8.05 6.85 12.69
N VAL A 306 -6.73 6.99 12.75
CA VAL A 306 -6.06 7.61 13.91
C VAL A 306 -5.99 9.12 13.78
N VAL A 307 -6.00 9.65 12.57
CA VAL A 307 -6.12 11.08 12.30
C VAL A 307 -7.36 11.32 11.46
N ALA A 308 -8.31 12.09 11.98
CA ALA A 308 -9.41 12.62 11.20
C ALA A 308 -9.15 14.07 10.82
N PHE A 309 -9.29 14.37 9.54
CA PHE A 309 -9.19 15.72 9.00
C PHE A 309 -10.50 16.04 8.28
N ARG A 310 -11.29 16.96 8.84
CA ARG A 310 -12.62 17.28 8.34
C ARG A 310 -12.78 18.77 8.15
N LYS A 311 -13.28 19.19 6.97
CA LYS A 311 -13.59 20.59 6.67
C LYS A 311 -12.49 21.55 7.14
N SER A 312 -11.23 21.21 6.90
CA SER A 312 -10.08 21.94 7.44
C SER A 312 -9.18 22.47 6.32
N GLY A 313 -8.33 23.45 6.63
CA GLY A 313 -7.45 24.16 5.71
C GLY A 313 -6.28 23.33 5.19
N GLU A 314 -5.04 23.68 5.53
CA GLU A 314 -3.85 22.98 5.04
C GLU A 314 -3.63 21.63 5.76
N LEU A 315 -3.22 20.59 5.01
CA LEU A 315 -2.76 19.32 5.57
C LEU A 315 -1.36 18.99 5.05
N LEU A 316 -0.42 18.82 5.98
CA LEU A 316 0.92 18.30 5.72
C LEU A 316 1.21 17.11 6.63
N SER A 317 1.42 15.94 6.02
CA SER A 317 2.03 14.76 6.64
C SER A 317 3.41 14.56 6.01
N GLN A 318 4.46 14.52 6.83
CA GLN A 318 5.82 14.33 6.34
C GLN A 318 6.72 13.52 7.28
N ASN A 319 7.50 12.57 6.74
CA ASN A 319 8.46 11.75 7.50
C ASN A 319 7.82 10.96 8.65
N ASN A 320 6.56 10.57 8.54
CA ASN A 320 5.83 9.88 9.60
C ASN A 320 5.80 8.37 9.40
N ILE A 321 5.53 7.65 10.50
CA ILE A 321 5.33 6.19 10.48
C ILE A 321 3.96 5.87 11.09
N PHE A 322 3.07 5.32 10.27
CA PHE A 322 1.76 4.78 10.66
C PHE A 322 1.82 3.26 10.58
N GLN A 323 1.79 2.59 11.72
CA GLN A 323 1.98 1.15 11.81
C GLN A 323 0.87 0.46 12.62
N ASN A 324 0.28 -0.60 12.06
CA ASN A 324 -0.70 -1.45 12.75
C ASN A 324 -1.88 -0.64 13.32
N ASN A 325 -2.31 0.43 12.64
CA ASN A 325 -3.45 1.20 13.08
C ASN A 325 -4.74 0.66 12.46
N THR A 326 -5.82 0.68 13.22
CA THR A 326 -7.13 0.18 12.77
C THR A 326 -8.11 1.34 12.63
N GLY A 327 -8.67 1.50 11.44
CA GLY A 327 -9.82 2.35 11.14
C GLY A 327 -11.07 1.49 11.01
N ALA A 328 -12.17 1.82 11.67
CA ALA A 328 -13.37 0.99 11.59
C ALA A 328 -14.11 1.14 10.24
N TYR A 329 -14.52 2.36 9.86
CA TYR A 329 -15.30 2.61 8.63
C TYR A 329 -14.47 3.23 7.49
N SER A 330 -13.28 3.72 7.80
CA SER A 330 -12.41 4.47 6.89
C SER A 330 -10.95 4.22 7.25
N GLY A 331 -10.02 4.84 6.54
CA GLY A 331 -8.63 4.45 6.54
C GLY A 331 -7.97 4.38 7.90
N GLY A 332 -7.09 3.40 8.10
CA GLY A 332 -6.49 3.12 9.40
C GLY A 332 -5.53 4.21 9.88
N ALA A 333 -4.92 4.95 8.96
CA ALA A 333 -4.10 6.11 9.29
C ALA A 333 -4.93 7.40 9.27
N TYR A 334 -5.49 7.73 8.10
CA TYR A 334 -6.20 8.98 7.86
C TYR A 334 -7.63 8.74 7.38
N GLN A 335 -8.57 9.45 8.00
CA GLN A 335 -9.86 9.77 7.39
C GLN A 335 -9.88 11.25 7.02
N ILE A 336 -10.14 11.53 5.76
CA ILE A 336 -10.26 12.88 5.23
C ILE A 336 -11.67 13.03 4.68
N ILE A 337 -12.45 13.91 5.32
CA ILE A 337 -13.81 14.26 4.88
C ILE A 337 -13.81 15.73 4.50
N ASP A 338 -13.78 15.97 3.19
CA ASP A 338 -13.52 17.29 2.66
C ASP A 338 -14.67 17.82 1.80
N ASN A 339 -15.47 18.66 2.43
CA ASN A 339 -16.48 19.50 1.78
C ASN A 339 -16.54 20.82 2.54
N TYR A 340 -15.43 21.56 2.46
CA TYR A 340 -15.28 22.84 3.15
C TYR A 340 -16.27 23.86 2.55
N SER A 341 -17.34 24.12 3.28
CA SER A 341 -18.36 25.13 2.96
C SER A 341 -18.39 26.30 3.95
N CYS A 342 -17.37 26.38 4.82
CA CYS A 342 -17.40 27.24 6.01
C CYS A 342 -16.78 28.61 5.71
N GLY A 343 -17.62 29.64 5.58
CA GLY A 343 -17.21 31.05 5.42
C GLY A 343 -16.79 31.45 4.00
N SER A 344 -16.44 32.72 3.82
CA SER A 344 -16.11 33.33 2.52
C SER A 344 -14.80 32.84 1.88
N ASN A 345 -13.92 32.18 2.65
CA ASN A 345 -12.60 31.70 2.19
C ASN A 345 -12.59 30.26 1.65
N ALA A 346 -13.76 29.64 1.49
CA ALA A 346 -13.87 28.23 1.09
C ALA A 346 -13.15 27.91 -0.22
N ALA A 347 -13.22 28.81 -1.22
CA ALA A 347 -12.53 28.62 -2.49
C ALA A 347 -10.99 28.58 -2.34
N ALA A 348 -10.42 29.39 -1.44
CA ALA A 348 -8.97 29.43 -1.22
C ALA A 348 -8.47 28.18 -0.48
N VAL A 349 -9.22 27.71 0.53
CA VAL A 349 -8.91 26.46 1.23
C VAL A 349 -8.97 25.26 0.30
N ASN A 350 -10.01 25.19 -0.53
CA ASN A 350 -10.21 24.11 -1.49
C ASN A 350 -9.17 24.11 -2.63
N ALA A 351 -8.37 25.17 -2.77
CA ALA A 351 -7.25 25.22 -3.71
C ALA A 351 -5.94 24.61 -3.14
N LEU A 352 -5.85 24.37 -1.83
CA LEU A 352 -4.64 23.84 -1.21
C LEU A 352 -4.55 22.32 -1.37
N PRO A 353 -3.38 21.76 -1.75
CA PRO A 353 -3.21 20.31 -1.83
C PRO A 353 -3.23 19.64 -0.45
N LEU A 354 -3.61 18.37 -0.41
CA LEU A 354 -3.41 17.45 0.70
C LEU A 354 -2.08 16.71 0.49
N ARG A 355 -1.10 16.90 1.38
CA ARG A 355 0.29 16.49 1.13
C ARG A 355 0.75 15.36 2.06
N PHE A 356 1.24 14.26 1.48
CA PHE A 356 1.81 13.10 2.15
C PHE A 356 3.20 12.82 1.57
N ILE A 357 4.25 13.07 2.35
CA ILE A 357 5.62 13.14 1.84
C ILE A 357 6.56 12.28 2.70
N ASN A 358 7.22 11.30 2.10
CA ASN A 358 8.15 10.41 2.81
C ASN A 358 7.51 9.72 4.03
N ASP A 359 6.22 9.40 3.92
CA ASP A 359 5.47 8.72 4.98
C ASP A 359 5.51 7.20 4.78
N GLN A 360 5.45 6.46 5.88
CA GLN A 360 5.44 5.00 5.89
C GLN A 360 4.17 4.45 6.53
N TYR A 361 3.39 3.72 5.75
CA TYR A 361 2.14 3.09 6.16
C TYR A 361 2.30 1.57 6.14
N TYR A 362 2.44 0.95 7.31
CA TYR A 362 2.62 -0.49 7.46
C TYR A 362 1.44 -1.15 8.16
N ASN A 363 0.80 -2.10 7.49
CA ASN A 363 -0.22 -2.97 8.08
C ASN A 363 -1.36 -2.19 8.76
N ASN A 364 -1.75 -1.05 8.18
CA ASN A 364 -2.93 -0.34 8.63
C ASN A 364 -4.17 -0.99 8.00
N LYS A 365 -5.27 -1.01 8.76
CA LYS A 365 -6.51 -1.66 8.37
C LYS A 365 -7.65 -0.67 8.30
N ALA A 366 -8.54 -0.83 7.31
CA ALA A 366 -9.92 -0.36 7.42
C ALA A 366 -10.93 -1.53 7.45
N GLY A 367 -11.96 -1.44 8.30
CA GLY A 367 -13.00 -2.46 8.47
C GLY A 367 -12.75 -3.35 9.70
N ILE A 368 -13.74 -3.48 10.58
CA ILE A 368 -13.75 -4.49 11.67
C ILE A 368 -14.81 -5.53 11.32
N GLN A 369 -14.53 -6.82 11.58
CA GLN A 369 -15.21 -8.04 11.11
C GLN A 369 -16.76 -8.12 11.15
N ASP A 370 -17.48 -7.11 11.63
CA ASP A 370 -18.93 -7.17 11.89
C ASP A 370 -19.75 -6.04 11.21
N LEU A 371 -19.16 -5.16 10.39
CA LEU A 371 -19.84 -3.98 9.83
C LEU A 371 -19.49 -3.71 8.35
N ILE A 372 -20.49 -3.22 7.61
CA ILE A 372 -20.50 -2.88 6.17
C ILE A 372 -19.67 -1.60 5.89
N GLY A 373 -18.46 -1.49 6.44
CA GLY A 373 -17.56 -0.34 6.28
C GLY A 373 -16.10 -0.77 6.15
N GLY A 374 -15.27 0.05 5.48
CA GLY A 374 -13.83 -0.22 5.35
C GLY A 374 -13.28 0.03 3.94
N ARG A 375 -12.91 1.29 3.67
CA ARG A 375 -12.19 1.74 2.45
C ARG A 375 -10.88 2.40 2.83
N GLY A 376 -9.87 2.28 1.97
CA GLY A 376 -8.63 3.05 2.10
C GLY A 376 -7.75 2.63 3.28
N GLY A 377 -7.27 1.38 3.35
CA GLY A 377 -6.69 0.79 4.57
C GLY A 377 -5.64 1.65 5.31
N ALA A 378 -4.93 2.53 4.62
CA ALA A 378 -4.17 3.63 5.21
C ALA A 378 -4.91 4.97 5.11
N ILE A 379 -5.23 5.44 3.91
CA ILE A 379 -5.81 6.77 3.65
C ILE A 379 -7.19 6.64 3.01
N TYR A 380 -8.18 7.31 3.60
CA TYR A 380 -9.50 7.49 3.04
C TYR A 380 -9.76 8.98 2.76
N LEU A 381 -10.20 9.31 1.54
CA LEU A 381 -10.56 10.66 1.11
C LEU A 381 -11.93 10.66 0.42
N ALA A 382 -12.88 11.47 0.91
CA ALA A 382 -14.19 11.68 0.27
C ALA A 382 -14.81 13.03 0.69
N ALA A 383 -15.83 13.52 -0.02
CA ALA A 383 -16.53 14.75 0.39
C ALA A 383 -17.63 14.53 1.45
N GLY A 384 -17.95 13.28 1.78
CA GLY A 384 -18.90 12.94 2.83
C GLY A 384 -18.74 11.50 3.31
N GLU A 385 -19.35 11.18 4.46
CA GLU A 385 -19.31 9.83 5.06
C GLU A 385 -19.99 8.76 4.18
N ALA A 386 -20.95 9.15 3.35
CA ALA A 386 -21.64 8.28 2.40
C ALA A 386 -20.82 8.00 1.10
N GLY A 387 -19.76 8.76 0.82
CA GLY A 387 -18.79 8.45 -0.24
C GLY A 387 -19.10 8.92 -1.68
N ASP A 388 -20.25 9.56 -1.95
CA ASP A 388 -20.72 9.77 -3.34
C ASP A 388 -20.35 11.12 -3.99
N THR A 389 -19.75 12.06 -3.26
CA THR A 389 -19.30 13.35 -3.82
C THR A 389 -17.78 13.49 -3.70
N GLY A 390 -17.14 13.98 -4.76
CA GLY A 390 -15.68 14.13 -4.83
C GLY A 390 -15.19 15.43 -4.19
N THR A 391 -14.06 15.35 -3.50
CA THR A 391 -13.32 16.51 -2.97
C THR A 391 -12.72 17.35 -4.10
N SER A 392 -12.62 18.66 -3.97
CA SER A 392 -12.03 19.53 -5.02
C SER A 392 -10.52 19.76 -4.85
N ARG A 393 -9.89 19.06 -3.91
CA ARG A 393 -8.48 19.24 -3.54
C ARG A 393 -7.60 18.19 -4.19
N THR A 394 -6.42 18.62 -4.63
CA THR A 394 -5.38 17.71 -5.12
C THR A 394 -4.83 16.85 -3.98
N LEU A 395 -4.74 15.53 -4.20
CA LEU A 395 -4.04 14.61 -3.32
C LEU A 395 -2.61 14.41 -3.85
N GLN A 396 -1.59 14.72 -3.03
CA GLN A 396 -0.18 14.55 -3.37
C GLN A 396 0.46 13.50 -2.46
N ILE A 397 0.95 12.41 -3.07
CA ILE A 397 1.68 11.33 -2.42
C ILE A 397 3.08 11.25 -3.02
N GLU A 398 4.10 11.57 -2.24
CA GLU A 398 5.48 11.67 -2.71
C GLU A 398 6.42 10.85 -1.83
N ASN A 399 7.33 10.08 -2.43
CA ASN A 399 8.37 9.32 -1.73
C ASN A 399 7.86 8.42 -0.60
N SER A 400 6.59 7.99 -0.66
CA SER A 400 5.90 7.33 0.45
C SER A 400 5.78 5.83 0.23
N LYS A 401 5.65 5.07 1.31
CA LYS A 401 5.57 3.60 1.29
C LYS A 401 4.27 3.10 1.91
N PHE A 402 3.54 2.27 1.19
CA PHE A 402 2.32 1.60 1.61
C PHE A 402 2.52 0.09 1.56
N VAL A 403 2.69 -0.52 2.72
CA VAL A 403 3.05 -1.94 2.84
C VAL A 403 1.99 -2.69 3.66
N LYS A 404 1.40 -3.74 3.10
CA LYS A 404 0.43 -4.63 3.79
C LYS A 404 -0.80 -3.91 4.34
N ASN A 405 -1.14 -2.73 3.82
CA ASN A 405 -2.39 -2.10 4.22
C ASN A 405 -3.55 -2.87 3.62
N TYR A 406 -4.65 -2.96 4.37
CA TYR A 406 -5.74 -3.80 3.91
C TYR A 406 -7.12 -3.30 4.30
N THR A 407 -8.10 -3.69 3.49
CA THR A 407 -9.52 -3.44 3.71
C THR A 407 -10.28 -4.76 3.77
N GLY A 408 -11.22 -4.86 4.72
CA GLY A 408 -12.03 -6.09 4.88
C GLY A 408 -13.16 -6.24 3.86
N THR A 409 -13.73 -5.13 3.37
CA THR A 409 -15.06 -5.11 2.72
C THR A 409 -15.10 -4.41 1.36
N PHE A 410 -14.33 -3.33 1.16
CA PHE A 410 -14.37 -2.52 -0.07
C PHE A 410 -12.97 -2.28 -0.66
N GLY A 411 -12.86 -1.47 -1.72
CA GLY A 411 -11.60 -1.21 -2.41
C GLY A 411 -10.68 -0.18 -1.75
N GLY A 412 -9.50 -0.03 -2.35
CA GLY A 412 -8.43 0.83 -1.87
C GLY A 412 -7.71 0.22 -0.68
N GLY A 413 -7.06 -0.93 -0.86
CA GLY A 413 -6.37 -1.63 0.24
C GLY A 413 -5.40 -0.73 1.02
N ALA A 414 -4.75 0.22 0.35
CA ALA A 414 -4.00 1.31 0.99
C ALA A 414 -4.72 2.66 0.89
N VAL A 415 -5.17 3.08 -0.29
CA VAL A 415 -5.71 4.41 -0.53
C VAL A 415 -7.07 4.31 -1.21
N TYR A 416 -8.05 5.01 -0.66
CA TYR A 416 -9.32 5.26 -1.31
C TYR A 416 -9.52 6.77 -1.44
N ALA A 417 -9.84 7.25 -2.64
CA ALA A 417 -10.05 8.66 -2.90
C ALA A 417 -11.23 8.93 -3.84
N THR A 418 -12.18 9.75 -3.42
CA THR A 418 -13.20 10.35 -4.29
C THR A 418 -12.89 11.83 -4.48
N THR A 419 -12.56 12.26 -5.69
CA THR A 419 -12.10 13.63 -5.99
C THR A 419 -12.43 14.12 -7.40
N SER A 420 -12.73 15.41 -7.53
CA SER A 420 -12.84 16.13 -8.80
C SER A 420 -11.53 16.79 -9.22
N ALA A 421 -10.50 16.74 -8.36
CA ALA A 421 -9.15 17.25 -8.63
C ALA A 421 -8.14 16.12 -8.86
N ALA A 422 -6.89 16.48 -9.15
CA ALA A 422 -5.86 15.50 -9.47
C ALA A 422 -5.42 14.67 -8.24
N VAL A 423 -5.09 13.40 -8.48
CA VAL A 423 -4.33 12.54 -7.56
C VAL A 423 -2.96 12.32 -8.18
N ASN A 424 -1.91 12.76 -7.50
CA ASN A 424 -0.52 12.66 -7.95
C ASN A 424 0.25 11.70 -7.04
N VAL A 425 0.84 10.67 -7.63
CA VAL A 425 1.68 9.67 -6.95
C VAL A 425 3.06 9.69 -7.57
N GLU A 426 4.07 10.05 -6.79
CA GLU A 426 5.44 10.21 -7.27
C GLU A 426 6.44 9.46 -6.40
N ASN A 427 7.36 8.72 -7.03
CA ASN A 427 8.47 8.03 -6.36
C ASN A 427 8.03 7.16 -5.17
N SER A 428 6.83 6.59 -5.24
CA SER A 428 6.17 5.93 -4.12
C SER A 428 6.02 4.43 -4.35
N GLU A 429 5.89 3.68 -3.25
CA GLU A 429 5.88 2.21 -3.27
C GLU A 429 4.60 1.67 -2.61
N PHE A 430 3.89 0.80 -3.31
CA PHE A 430 2.71 0.08 -2.84
C PHE A 430 2.99 -1.42 -2.92
N THR A 431 3.20 -2.05 -1.76
CA THR A 431 3.64 -3.44 -1.66
C THR A 431 2.68 -4.28 -0.81
N CYS A 432 2.18 -5.37 -1.38
CA CYS A 432 1.35 -6.35 -0.68
C CYS A 432 0.08 -5.77 -0.03
N ASN A 433 -0.50 -4.71 -0.60
CA ASN A 433 -1.77 -4.19 -0.09
C ASN A 433 -2.93 -5.05 -0.61
N THR A 434 -4.00 -5.17 0.18
CA THR A 434 -5.09 -6.10 -0.14
C THR A 434 -6.46 -5.48 0.06
N ALA A 435 -7.36 -5.70 -0.90
CA ALA A 435 -8.76 -5.28 -0.79
C ALA A 435 -9.75 -6.44 -0.89
N GLY A 436 -10.73 -6.46 0.03
CA GLY A 436 -12.00 -7.17 -0.14
C GLY A 436 -12.09 -8.62 0.36
N ILE A 437 -11.45 -9.01 1.47
CA ILE A 437 -11.38 -10.42 1.95
C ILE A 437 -12.66 -10.95 2.65
N LEU A 438 -13.87 -10.67 2.16
CA LEU A 438 -15.10 -11.18 2.80
C LEU A 438 -16.03 -11.92 1.81
N ASN A 439 -16.02 -13.24 1.95
CA ASN A 439 -16.66 -14.30 1.16
C ASN A 439 -18.22 -14.28 1.11
N SER A 440 -18.93 -13.16 1.24
CA SER A 440 -20.38 -13.21 1.47
C SER A 440 -21.28 -12.11 0.87
N LEU A 441 -20.81 -11.22 0.00
CA LEU A 441 -21.70 -10.26 -0.70
C LEU A 441 -21.48 -10.25 -2.23
N PRO A 442 -22.52 -10.02 -3.04
CA PRO A 442 -22.42 -10.00 -4.50
C PRO A 442 -21.43 -8.93 -4.97
N ARG A 443 -20.50 -9.35 -5.84
CA ARG A 443 -19.30 -8.64 -6.34
C ARG A 443 -19.57 -7.39 -7.20
N ILE A 444 -20.28 -6.39 -6.70
CA ILE A 444 -20.66 -5.23 -7.54
C ILE A 444 -19.82 -3.95 -7.35
N ASP A 445 -18.97 -3.83 -6.31
CA ASP A 445 -18.25 -2.56 -6.02
C ASP A 445 -16.77 -2.71 -5.54
N LEU A 446 -16.06 -3.77 -5.92
CA LEU A 446 -14.75 -4.05 -5.32
C LEU A 446 -13.59 -3.45 -6.14
N GLY A 447 -13.03 -2.34 -5.64
CA GLY A 447 -11.94 -1.57 -6.24
C GLY A 447 -10.53 -2.07 -5.95
N GLY A 448 -9.52 -1.24 -6.21
CA GLY A 448 -8.15 -1.71 -6.37
C GLY A 448 -7.43 -2.13 -5.10
N GLY A 449 -6.55 -3.13 -5.22
CA GLY A 449 -5.87 -3.76 -4.08
C GLY A 449 -4.89 -2.84 -3.35
N ALA A 450 -4.29 -1.88 -4.06
CA ALA A 450 -3.56 -0.77 -3.45
C ALA A 450 -4.41 0.49 -3.42
N MET A 451 -4.96 0.89 -4.56
CA MET A 451 -5.63 2.18 -4.74
C MET A 451 -6.98 2.03 -5.42
N GLU A 452 -7.99 2.72 -4.90
CA GLU A 452 -9.23 2.99 -5.61
C GLU A 452 -9.43 4.50 -5.71
N VAL A 453 -9.56 5.02 -6.93
CA VAL A 453 -9.71 6.46 -7.16
C VAL A 453 -10.93 6.74 -8.03
N LYS A 454 -11.86 7.52 -7.51
CA LYS A 454 -13.15 7.85 -8.12
C LYS A 454 -13.37 9.35 -8.30
N GLY A 455 -14.13 9.75 -9.32
CA GLY A 455 -14.57 11.12 -9.55
C GLY A 455 -14.26 11.64 -10.94
N THR A 456 -13.99 12.95 -11.08
CA THR A 456 -13.84 13.63 -12.40
C THR A 456 -12.44 14.22 -12.60
N GLY A 457 -11.53 13.97 -11.66
CA GLY A 457 -10.15 14.46 -11.72
C GLY A 457 -9.26 13.68 -12.69
N LYS A 458 -7.94 13.78 -12.46
CA LYS A 458 -6.93 12.96 -13.16
C LYS A 458 -6.09 12.15 -12.17
N LEU A 459 -5.69 10.94 -12.55
CA LEU A 459 -4.75 10.11 -11.80
C LEU A 459 -3.39 10.14 -12.50
N ASN A 460 -2.38 10.72 -11.84
CA ASN A 460 -1.00 10.79 -12.36
C ASN A 460 -0.08 9.91 -11.50
N ILE A 461 0.66 9.01 -12.14
CA ILE A 461 1.57 8.08 -11.46
C ILE A 461 2.94 8.13 -12.15
N ASN A 462 3.95 8.58 -11.40
CA ASN A 462 5.29 8.78 -11.91
C ASN A 462 6.32 8.04 -11.06
N ASN A 463 7.22 7.31 -11.73
CA ASN A 463 8.37 6.65 -11.10
C ASN A 463 8.02 5.83 -9.84
N SER A 464 6.86 5.19 -9.85
CA SER A 464 6.31 4.51 -8.68
C SER A 464 6.22 3.00 -8.90
N ARG A 465 6.16 2.25 -7.79
CA ARG A 465 6.15 0.78 -7.81
C ARG A 465 4.90 0.22 -7.14
N PHE A 466 4.24 -0.71 -7.81
CA PHE A 466 3.10 -1.48 -7.32
C PHE A 466 3.45 -2.96 -7.39
N TYR A 467 3.66 -3.59 -6.24
CA TYR A 467 4.13 -4.96 -6.15
C TYR A 467 3.23 -5.84 -5.28
N ARG A 468 2.73 -6.94 -5.84
CA ARG A 468 1.89 -7.94 -5.12
C ARG A 468 0.66 -7.38 -4.43
N ASN A 469 0.05 -6.36 -5.00
CA ASN A 469 -1.23 -5.89 -4.50
C ASN A 469 -2.33 -6.83 -5.01
N ILE A 470 -3.31 -7.11 -4.14
CA ILE A 470 -4.35 -8.11 -4.39
C ILE A 470 -5.73 -7.48 -4.22
N SER A 471 -6.62 -7.71 -5.17
CA SER A 471 -8.04 -7.37 -5.04
C SER A 471 -8.92 -8.58 -5.35
N GLU A 472 -9.89 -8.86 -4.47
CA GLU A 472 -10.97 -9.83 -4.80
C GLU A 472 -11.95 -9.29 -5.86
N GLY A 473 -11.88 -7.99 -6.13
CA GLY A 473 -12.62 -7.31 -7.17
C GLY A 473 -11.77 -7.04 -8.41
N TYR A 474 -11.74 -5.76 -8.80
CA TYR A 474 -11.02 -5.26 -9.97
C TYR A 474 -9.72 -4.58 -9.60
N GLY A 475 -8.74 -4.58 -10.50
CA GLY A 475 -7.54 -3.74 -10.37
C GLY A 475 -6.62 -4.22 -9.25
N GLY A 476 -5.81 -5.25 -9.46
CA GLY A 476 -5.00 -5.83 -8.37
C GLY A 476 -4.14 -4.79 -7.66
N ALA A 477 -3.61 -3.81 -8.38
CA ALA A 477 -3.06 -2.59 -7.81
C ALA A 477 -4.07 -1.44 -7.78
N ILE A 478 -4.62 -1.06 -8.93
CA ILE A 478 -5.37 0.19 -9.10
C ILE A 478 -6.71 -0.07 -9.76
N ALA A 479 -7.78 0.48 -9.18
CA ALA A 479 -9.05 0.65 -9.87
C ALA A 479 -9.40 2.14 -9.95
N SER A 480 -9.75 2.64 -11.13
CA SER A 480 -10.14 4.04 -11.29
C SER A 480 -11.21 4.27 -12.35
N ASN A 481 -11.91 5.40 -12.23
CA ASN A 481 -12.72 6.00 -13.29
C ASN A 481 -12.27 7.43 -13.64
N LEU A 482 -10.99 7.76 -13.39
CA LEU A 482 -10.38 9.02 -13.79
C LEU A 482 -9.52 8.85 -15.04
N ALA A 483 -9.34 9.94 -15.78
CA ALA A 483 -8.30 10.00 -16.81
C ALA A 483 -6.92 9.77 -16.17
N MET A 484 -6.10 8.91 -16.77
CA MET A 484 -4.90 8.37 -16.16
C MET A 484 -3.66 8.63 -17.01
N SER A 485 -2.57 9.04 -16.35
CA SER A 485 -1.23 9.20 -16.91
C SER A 485 -0.24 8.43 -16.06
N ILE A 486 0.45 7.45 -16.65
CA ILE A 486 1.46 6.63 -15.99
C ILE A 486 2.78 6.77 -16.72
N THR A 487 3.84 7.15 -16.02
CA THR A 487 5.19 7.26 -16.61
C THR A 487 6.25 6.62 -15.70
N GLY A 488 7.20 5.89 -16.29
CA GLY A 488 8.38 5.40 -15.57
C GLY A 488 8.08 4.43 -14.43
N SER A 489 6.90 3.82 -14.41
CA SER A 489 6.38 3.10 -13.24
C SER A 489 6.37 1.60 -13.44
N THR A 490 6.40 0.83 -12.35
CA THR A 490 6.47 -0.64 -12.38
C THR A 490 5.28 -1.27 -11.66
N PHE A 491 4.59 -2.19 -12.32
CA PHE A 491 3.51 -3.00 -11.81
C PHE A 491 3.90 -4.47 -11.91
N GLN A 492 4.14 -5.12 -10.77
CA GLN A 492 4.64 -6.48 -10.74
C GLN A 492 3.83 -7.38 -9.82
N SER A 493 3.44 -8.55 -10.33
CA SER A 493 2.80 -9.62 -9.57
C SER A 493 1.52 -9.17 -8.85
N ASN A 494 0.82 -8.16 -9.38
CA ASN A 494 -0.47 -7.75 -8.84
C ASN A 494 -1.55 -8.71 -9.35
N GLU A 495 -2.53 -8.99 -8.50
CA GLU A 495 -3.57 -9.97 -8.79
C GLU A 495 -4.97 -9.42 -8.53
N SER A 496 -5.84 -9.59 -9.51
CA SER A 496 -7.26 -9.29 -9.47
C SER A 496 -8.03 -10.57 -9.74
N TYR A 497 -9.06 -10.85 -8.95
CA TYR A 497 -9.97 -11.97 -9.22
C TYR A 497 -11.03 -11.63 -10.28
N ALA A 498 -11.19 -10.35 -10.63
CA ALA A 498 -11.93 -9.88 -11.80
C ALA A 498 -10.97 -9.20 -12.80
N ALA A 499 -11.44 -8.18 -13.52
CA ALA A 499 -10.66 -7.54 -14.59
C ALA A 499 -9.53 -6.62 -14.08
N GLY A 500 -8.42 -6.60 -14.81
CA GLY A 500 -7.29 -5.68 -14.62
C GLY A 500 -6.33 -6.18 -13.54
N GLY A 501 -5.45 -7.12 -13.87
CA GLY A 501 -4.58 -7.75 -12.86
C GLY A 501 -3.67 -6.75 -12.14
N ALA A 502 -3.19 -5.73 -12.82
CA ALA A 502 -2.62 -4.54 -12.17
C ALA A 502 -3.62 -3.40 -12.12
N ILE A 503 -4.21 -3.05 -13.26
CA ILE A 503 -4.97 -1.81 -13.42
C ILE A 503 -6.33 -2.11 -14.05
N ARG A 504 -7.39 -1.64 -13.41
CA ARG A 504 -8.72 -1.50 -14.00
C ARG A 504 -9.03 -0.01 -14.18
N ASN A 505 -9.34 0.41 -15.40
CA ASN A 505 -9.84 1.76 -15.65
C ASN A 505 -11.18 1.79 -16.37
N LEU A 506 -12.09 2.63 -15.88
CA LEU A 506 -13.46 2.81 -16.37
C LEU A 506 -13.67 4.19 -17.03
N ASP A 507 -12.67 5.06 -17.07
CA ASP A 507 -12.80 6.43 -17.58
C ASP A 507 -12.80 6.51 -19.10
N THR A 508 -13.77 7.24 -19.66
CA THR A 508 -13.98 7.45 -21.10
C THR A 508 -13.08 8.51 -21.74
N ASN A 509 -12.21 9.19 -20.99
CA ASN A 509 -11.27 10.15 -21.56
C ASN A 509 -9.97 9.48 -22.04
N ALA A 510 -9.06 10.29 -22.57
CA ALA A 510 -7.75 9.81 -23.03
C ALA A 510 -6.86 9.33 -21.87
N GLN A 511 -6.21 8.18 -22.09
CA GLN A 511 -5.33 7.50 -21.14
C GLN A 511 -3.91 7.42 -21.73
N THR A 512 -2.88 7.58 -20.91
CA THR A 512 -1.48 7.51 -21.37
C THR A 512 -0.63 6.66 -20.45
N ILE A 513 0.15 5.74 -21.02
CA ILE A 513 1.12 4.91 -20.31
C ILE A 513 2.43 4.93 -21.09
N ASN A 514 3.48 5.48 -20.49
CA ASN A 514 4.76 5.67 -21.15
C ASN A 514 5.89 5.07 -20.32
N ASN A 515 6.85 4.43 -20.99
CA ASN A 515 8.10 3.95 -20.38
C ASN A 515 7.89 3.17 -19.07
N SER A 516 6.86 2.33 -19.03
CA SER A 516 6.43 1.63 -17.81
C SER A 516 6.51 0.11 -17.98
N PHE A 517 6.51 -0.60 -16.85
CA PHE A 517 6.79 -2.02 -16.80
C PHE A 517 5.67 -2.79 -16.12
N PHE A 518 5.17 -3.85 -16.77
CA PHE A 518 4.10 -4.72 -16.29
C PHE A 518 4.54 -6.17 -16.31
N TYR A 519 4.83 -6.73 -15.13
CA TYR A 519 5.41 -8.05 -14.97
C TYR A 519 4.49 -9.00 -14.20
N TYR A 520 4.18 -10.15 -14.78
CA TYR A 520 3.52 -11.24 -14.06
C TYR A 520 2.23 -10.85 -13.34
N ASN A 521 1.49 -9.87 -13.85
CA ASN A 521 0.22 -9.48 -13.28
C ASN A 521 -0.85 -10.47 -13.75
N LYS A 522 -1.87 -10.68 -12.91
CA LYS A 522 -2.90 -11.69 -13.16
C LYS A 522 -4.30 -11.13 -12.94
N GLY A 523 -5.17 -11.28 -13.95
CA GLY A 523 -6.57 -10.85 -13.91
C GLY A 523 -7.49 -11.88 -14.57
N SER A 524 -8.80 -11.72 -14.43
CA SER A 524 -9.77 -12.54 -15.18
C SER A 524 -9.85 -12.09 -16.65
N GLN A 525 -9.81 -10.78 -16.87
CA GLN A 525 -9.67 -10.07 -18.14
C GLN A 525 -8.53 -9.07 -18.02
N GLY A 526 -7.67 -8.93 -19.03
CA GLY A 526 -6.57 -7.96 -18.98
C GLY A 526 -5.58 -8.30 -17.88
N GLY A 527 -4.64 -9.22 -18.14
CA GLY A 527 -3.73 -9.72 -17.11
C GLY A 527 -2.90 -8.62 -16.45
N ALA A 528 -2.55 -7.56 -17.17
CA ALA A 528 -2.02 -6.33 -16.60
C ALA A 528 -3.09 -5.23 -16.53
N ILE A 529 -3.70 -4.90 -17.65
CA ILE A 529 -4.58 -3.73 -17.78
C ILE A 529 -5.91 -4.15 -18.37
N ALA A 530 -7.00 -3.71 -17.74
CA ALA A 530 -8.34 -3.80 -18.30
C ALA A 530 -9.00 -2.41 -18.37
N ASN A 531 -9.33 -1.99 -19.58
CA ASN A 531 -10.00 -0.73 -19.88
C ASN A 531 -11.34 -1.00 -20.56
N GLY A 532 -12.38 -0.24 -20.18
CA GLY A 532 -13.72 -0.46 -20.75
C GLY A 532 -14.86 -0.30 -19.75
N THR A 533 -15.92 0.39 -20.17
CA THR A 533 -17.27 0.37 -19.53
C THR A 533 -18.34 -0.19 -20.46
N GLY A 534 -18.05 -0.32 -21.77
CA GLY A 534 -19.07 -0.53 -22.80
C GLY A 534 -19.94 0.71 -23.07
N VAL A 535 -19.56 1.91 -22.59
CA VAL A 535 -20.35 3.15 -22.68
C VAL A 535 -19.60 4.24 -23.48
N LEU A 536 -20.32 5.00 -24.30
CA LEU A 536 -19.83 6.09 -25.17
C LEU A 536 -19.75 7.47 -24.47
N PRO A 537 -18.92 8.42 -24.96
CA PRO A 537 -18.02 8.38 -26.12
C PRO A 537 -16.68 7.65 -25.87
N LEU A 538 -15.99 7.25 -26.94
CA LEU A 538 -14.73 6.49 -26.86
C LEU A 538 -13.53 7.44 -26.63
N GLY A 539 -12.80 7.25 -25.53
CA GLY A 539 -11.48 7.85 -25.34
C GLY A 539 -10.41 7.14 -26.16
N THR A 540 -9.16 7.63 -26.09
CA THR A 540 -8.00 6.94 -26.66
C THR A 540 -7.05 6.50 -25.55
N MET A 541 -6.69 5.21 -25.51
CA MET A 541 -5.58 4.72 -24.70
C MET A 541 -4.31 4.68 -25.55
N THR A 542 -3.29 5.40 -25.10
CA THR A 542 -1.96 5.40 -25.72
C THR A 542 -0.97 4.70 -24.81
N VAL A 543 -0.27 3.71 -25.34
CA VAL A 543 0.83 3.01 -24.66
C VAL A 543 2.09 3.18 -25.48
N SER A 544 3.18 3.66 -24.88
CA SER A 544 4.45 3.80 -25.59
C SER A 544 5.68 3.42 -24.77
N GLY A 545 6.71 2.90 -25.43
CA GLY A 545 8.01 2.57 -24.82
C GLY A 545 7.95 1.63 -23.61
N SER A 546 6.87 0.87 -23.46
CA SER A 546 6.54 0.09 -22.26
C SER A 546 6.76 -1.41 -22.47
N VAL A 547 6.87 -2.15 -21.37
CA VAL A 547 7.14 -3.60 -21.40
C VAL A 547 6.06 -4.36 -20.63
N PHE A 548 5.48 -5.37 -21.28
CA PHE A 548 4.52 -6.31 -20.72
C PHE A 548 5.08 -7.72 -20.81
N TYR A 549 5.42 -8.32 -19.68
CA TYR A 549 6.09 -9.62 -19.66
C TYR A 549 5.43 -10.58 -18.67
N GLY A 550 5.01 -11.74 -19.18
CA GLY A 550 4.47 -12.84 -18.39
C GLY A 550 3.12 -12.56 -17.73
N ASN A 551 2.33 -11.60 -18.22
CA ASN A 551 1.02 -11.30 -17.66
C ASN A 551 -0.02 -12.36 -18.09
N ILE A 552 -0.98 -12.65 -17.22
CA ILE A 552 -1.89 -13.79 -17.37
C ILE A 552 -3.34 -13.34 -17.19
N SER A 553 -4.20 -13.71 -18.15
CA SER A 553 -5.65 -13.62 -18.02
C SER A 553 -6.25 -15.02 -17.86
N THR A 554 -7.07 -15.28 -16.84
CA THR A 554 -7.49 -16.67 -16.51
C THR A 554 -8.94 -17.03 -16.79
N ASP A 555 -9.89 -16.10 -16.85
CA ASP A 555 -11.32 -16.46 -16.99
C ASP A 555 -12.20 -15.25 -17.40
N GLY A 556 -12.27 -14.97 -18.71
CA GLY A 556 -13.09 -13.86 -19.23
C GLY A 556 -14.51 -14.26 -19.67
N GLY A 557 -14.91 -15.53 -19.57
CA GLY A 557 -15.92 -16.07 -20.47
C GLY A 557 -15.28 -16.45 -21.81
N LYS A 558 -15.98 -17.23 -22.64
CA LYS A 558 -15.38 -17.99 -23.74
C LYS A 558 -14.68 -17.16 -24.85
N GLU A 559 -14.66 -15.82 -24.79
CA GLU A 559 -14.00 -14.97 -25.80
C GLU A 559 -13.24 -13.76 -25.23
N ASP A 560 -13.60 -13.22 -24.06
CA ASP A 560 -12.89 -12.07 -23.48
C ASP A 560 -11.49 -12.45 -22.96
N GLY A 561 -10.43 -11.86 -23.51
CA GLY A 561 -9.04 -12.20 -23.14
C GLY A 561 -8.11 -11.00 -22.94
N GLY A 562 -6.95 -10.97 -23.60
CA GLY A 562 -5.96 -9.90 -23.44
C GLY A 562 -4.96 -10.18 -22.31
N GLY A 563 -4.08 -11.17 -22.51
CA GLY A 563 -3.14 -11.64 -21.47
C GLY A 563 -2.31 -10.53 -20.84
N ALA A 564 -2.02 -9.45 -21.58
CA ALA A 564 -1.52 -8.19 -21.02
C ALA A 564 -2.62 -7.12 -20.93
N VAL A 565 -3.22 -6.77 -22.06
CA VAL A 565 -4.14 -5.64 -22.18
C VAL A 565 -5.48 -6.11 -22.72
N TYR A 566 -6.54 -5.87 -21.96
CA TYR A 566 -7.91 -5.94 -22.43
C TYR A 566 -8.44 -4.52 -22.61
N ASN A 567 -8.84 -4.19 -23.82
CA ASN A 567 -9.39 -2.87 -24.15
C ASN A 567 -10.74 -3.04 -24.85
N ASN A 568 -11.80 -2.60 -24.20
CA ASN A 568 -13.16 -2.69 -24.69
C ASN A 568 -13.74 -1.28 -24.82
N SER A 569 -14.10 -0.88 -26.05
CA SER A 569 -14.70 0.44 -26.34
C SER A 569 -13.75 1.65 -26.12
N TYR A 570 -12.49 1.56 -26.55
CA TYR A 570 -11.59 2.73 -26.72
C TYR A 570 -10.81 2.61 -28.02
N ASN A 571 -10.43 3.74 -28.63
CA ASN A 571 -9.32 3.75 -29.57
C ASN A 571 -8.04 3.33 -28.83
N PHE A 572 -7.20 2.52 -29.47
CA PHE A 572 -5.96 2.05 -28.86
C PHE A 572 -4.78 2.38 -29.77
N THR A 573 -3.75 3.00 -29.20
CA THR A 573 -2.50 3.32 -29.88
C THR A 573 -1.35 2.71 -29.10
N SER A 574 -0.58 1.85 -29.75
CA SER A 574 0.56 1.14 -29.18
C SER A 574 1.81 1.43 -30.01
N SER A 575 2.89 1.87 -29.38
CA SER A 575 4.11 2.19 -30.11
C SER A 575 5.42 1.96 -29.34
N GLY A 576 6.41 1.34 -30.00
CA GLY A 576 7.71 1.04 -29.39
C GLY A 576 7.62 0.16 -28.13
N ASN A 577 6.54 -0.60 -27.97
CA ASN A 577 6.26 -1.45 -26.82
C ASN A 577 6.79 -2.87 -27.04
N LYS A 578 6.89 -3.60 -25.93
CA LYS A 578 7.36 -4.98 -25.93
C LYS A 578 6.43 -5.88 -25.14
N TYR A 579 5.84 -6.87 -25.81
CA TYR A 579 4.90 -7.85 -25.26
C TYR A 579 5.51 -9.25 -25.33
N TYR A 580 5.80 -9.83 -24.17
CA TYR A 580 6.50 -11.09 -24.02
C TYR A 580 5.74 -12.09 -23.16
N LEU A 581 5.62 -13.33 -23.61
CA LEU A 581 5.14 -14.44 -22.78
C LEU A 581 3.79 -14.17 -22.09
N ASN A 582 2.97 -13.26 -22.63
CA ASN A 582 1.66 -12.98 -22.07
C ASN A 582 0.71 -14.10 -22.51
N THR A 583 -0.13 -14.56 -21.59
CA THR A 583 -0.97 -15.73 -21.82
C THR A 583 -2.41 -15.44 -21.42
N THR A 584 -3.36 -15.96 -22.19
CA THR A 584 -4.78 -15.92 -21.84
C THR A 584 -5.47 -17.24 -22.20
N SER A 585 -6.51 -17.58 -21.43
CA SER A 585 -7.50 -18.62 -21.78
C SER A 585 -8.61 -18.12 -22.71
N GLY A 586 -8.71 -16.81 -22.92
CA GLY A 586 -9.53 -16.14 -23.94
C GLY A 586 -8.70 -15.77 -25.18
N SER A 587 -9.18 -14.81 -25.97
CA SER A 587 -8.50 -14.34 -27.18
C SER A 587 -7.48 -13.23 -26.91
N GLY A 588 -6.48 -13.04 -27.79
CA GLY A 588 -5.50 -11.97 -27.67
C GLY A 588 -4.45 -12.24 -26.60
N GLY A 589 -3.46 -13.09 -26.90
CA GLY A 589 -2.43 -13.50 -25.93
C GLY A 589 -1.70 -12.33 -25.26
N ALA A 590 -1.49 -11.23 -25.98
CA ALA A 590 -1.07 -9.96 -25.41
C ALA A 590 -2.22 -8.95 -25.34
N ILE A 591 -2.85 -8.65 -26.46
CA ILE A 591 -3.84 -7.57 -26.58
C ILE A 591 -5.16 -8.13 -27.08
N PHE A 592 -6.21 -7.83 -26.34
CA PHE A 592 -7.58 -8.00 -26.79
C PHE A 592 -8.19 -6.62 -26.98
N GLN A 593 -8.70 -6.39 -28.18
CA GLN A 593 -9.37 -5.15 -28.57
C GLN A 593 -10.80 -5.48 -28.98
N ALA A 594 -11.81 -4.92 -28.31
CA ALA A 594 -13.22 -5.11 -28.66
C ALA A 594 -13.98 -3.80 -28.94
N PHE A 595 -14.96 -3.88 -29.85
CA PHE A 595 -15.85 -2.77 -30.22
C PHE A 595 -17.32 -3.19 -30.27
N GLN A 596 -18.17 -2.38 -29.63
CA GLN A 596 -19.62 -2.43 -29.83
C GLN A 596 -20.03 -1.33 -30.82
N ALA A 597 -20.44 -1.73 -32.04
CA ALA A 597 -21.21 -0.97 -33.03
C ALA A 597 -20.66 0.33 -33.69
N TYR A 598 -19.41 0.78 -33.48
CA TYR A 598 -18.93 2.08 -34.03
C TYR A 598 -17.48 2.09 -34.57
N ALA A 599 -17.13 3.11 -35.38
CA ALA A 599 -15.85 3.30 -36.06
C ALA A 599 -14.70 3.65 -35.11
N ALA A 600 -14.01 2.64 -34.59
CA ALA A 600 -12.90 2.80 -33.67
C ALA A 600 -11.58 2.33 -34.28
N THR A 601 -10.45 2.87 -33.79
CA THR A 601 -9.14 2.69 -34.43
C THR A 601 -8.17 1.95 -33.50
N LEU A 602 -7.48 0.97 -34.07
CA LEU A 602 -6.30 0.33 -33.48
C LEU A 602 -5.06 0.73 -34.30
N ASN A 603 -4.14 1.46 -33.68
CA ASN A 603 -2.86 1.87 -34.28
C ASN A 603 -1.72 1.16 -33.56
N VAL A 604 -0.90 0.40 -34.28
CA VAL A 604 0.26 -0.32 -33.74
C VAL A 604 1.49 0.01 -34.55
N ALA A 605 2.55 0.51 -33.91
CA ALA A 605 3.74 1.01 -34.60
C ALA A 605 5.06 0.67 -33.87
N GLY A 606 5.94 -0.12 -34.51
CA GLY A 606 7.27 -0.41 -33.93
C GLY A 606 7.25 -1.30 -32.69
N ASP A 607 6.20 -2.11 -32.52
CA ASP A 607 6.05 -2.99 -31.36
C ASP A 607 6.68 -4.37 -31.58
N LEU A 608 7.06 -5.04 -30.49
CA LEU A 608 7.55 -6.41 -30.50
C LEU A 608 6.64 -7.34 -29.69
N TYR A 609 6.12 -8.37 -30.33
CA TYR A 609 5.30 -9.44 -29.74
C TYR A 609 6.05 -10.76 -29.83
N TYR A 610 6.50 -11.29 -28.69
CA TYR A 610 7.27 -12.54 -28.64
C TYR A 610 6.69 -13.56 -27.67
N GLN A 611 6.39 -14.76 -28.19
CA GLN A 611 5.87 -15.90 -27.43
C GLN A 611 4.61 -15.62 -26.60
N ASN A 612 3.73 -14.74 -27.09
CA ASN A 612 2.42 -14.56 -26.49
C ASN A 612 1.49 -15.71 -26.89
N LYS A 613 0.55 -16.08 -26.02
CA LYS A 613 -0.28 -17.27 -26.21
C LYS A 613 -1.76 -17.05 -25.87
N ALA A 614 -2.64 -17.36 -26.81
CA ALA A 614 -4.06 -17.58 -26.58
C ALA A 614 -4.34 -19.08 -26.57
N VAL A 615 -4.80 -19.62 -25.43
CA VAL A 615 -4.98 -21.07 -25.28
C VAL A 615 -6.31 -21.49 -25.89
N ASN A 616 -6.27 -22.21 -27.01
CA ASN A 616 -7.44 -22.73 -27.75
C ASN A 616 -8.40 -21.61 -28.24
N GLN A 617 -7.87 -20.41 -28.48
CA GLN A 617 -8.64 -19.21 -28.84
C GLN A 617 -7.93 -18.38 -29.91
N HIS A 618 -8.44 -17.20 -30.23
CA HIS A 618 -8.01 -16.39 -31.36
C HIS A 618 -6.86 -15.43 -31.01
N GLY A 619 -5.94 -15.19 -31.95
CA GLY A 619 -4.96 -14.10 -31.90
C GLY A 619 -3.87 -14.30 -30.83
N GLY A 620 -2.78 -14.98 -31.19
CA GLY A 620 -1.74 -15.34 -30.21
C GLY A 620 -1.02 -14.13 -29.60
N ALA A 621 -0.92 -13.04 -30.35
CA ALA A 621 -0.51 -11.74 -29.84
C ALA A 621 -1.70 -10.78 -29.73
N ILE A 622 -2.40 -10.53 -30.84
CA ILE A 622 -3.49 -9.54 -30.90
C ILE A 622 -4.76 -10.23 -31.37
N TYR A 623 -5.86 -9.99 -30.67
CA TYR A 623 -7.19 -10.26 -31.18
C TYR A 623 -8.01 -8.98 -31.27
N PHE A 624 -8.69 -8.81 -32.40
CA PHE A 624 -9.56 -7.68 -32.68
C PHE A 624 -10.99 -8.20 -32.91
N SER A 625 -11.91 -7.84 -32.03
CA SER A 625 -13.33 -8.19 -32.11
C SER A 625 -14.13 -6.95 -32.47
N GLY A 626 -14.67 -6.87 -33.69
CA GLY A 626 -15.43 -5.69 -34.13
C GLY A 626 -16.41 -5.97 -35.26
N ILE A 627 -17.62 -5.40 -35.14
CA ILE A 627 -18.68 -5.46 -36.16
C ILE A 627 -18.93 -4.09 -36.83
N GLY A 628 -18.07 -3.08 -36.61
CA GLY A 628 -18.23 -1.70 -37.10
C GLY A 628 -17.05 -1.18 -37.94
N ALA A 629 -17.22 0.00 -38.57
CA ALA A 629 -16.32 0.63 -39.55
C ALA A 629 -14.97 1.14 -39.00
N GLY A 630 -14.26 0.32 -38.23
CA GLY A 630 -12.99 0.67 -37.58
C GLY A 630 -11.76 0.48 -38.47
N ASN A 631 -10.70 1.26 -38.23
CA ASN A 631 -9.42 1.09 -38.92
C ASN A 631 -8.42 0.31 -38.05
N PHE A 632 -7.70 -0.62 -38.66
CA PHE A 632 -6.55 -1.28 -38.05
C PHE A 632 -5.30 -0.96 -38.86
N ASP A 633 -4.46 -0.09 -38.30
CA ASP A 633 -3.20 0.33 -38.92
C ASP A 633 -2.02 -0.26 -38.11
N LEU A 634 -1.31 -1.20 -38.72
CA LEU A 634 -0.11 -1.86 -38.19
C LEU A 634 1.10 -1.47 -39.04
N SER A 635 2.16 -0.96 -38.41
CA SER A 635 3.39 -0.60 -39.10
C SER A 635 4.66 -0.97 -38.33
N GLY A 636 5.71 -1.37 -39.03
CA GLY A 636 7.07 -1.48 -38.46
C GLY A 636 7.22 -2.44 -37.28
N SER A 637 6.30 -3.38 -37.08
CA SER A 637 6.22 -4.21 -35.87
C SER A 637 6.68 -5.65 -36.12
N THR A 638 7.06 -6.37 -35.06
CA THR A 638 7.55 -7.75 -35.15
C THR A 638 6.72 -8.70 -34.29
N PHE A 639 6.24 -9.78 -34.89
CA PHE A 639 5.51 -10.88 -34.27
C PHE A 639 6.32 -12.16 -34.39
N TYR A 640 6.87 -12.65 -33.29
CA TYR A 640 7.75 -13.81 -33.27
C TYR A 640 7.25 -14.92 -32.31
N GLN A 641 7.06 -16.13 -32.81
CA GLN A 641 6.71 -17.32 -31.99
C GLN A 641 5.43 -17.20 -31.15
N ASN A 642 4.46 -16.39 -31.57
CA ASN A 642 3.17 -16.31 -30.90
C ASN A 642 2.29 -17.53 -31.24
N GLN A 643 1.38 -17.89 -30.33
CA GLN A 643 0.60 -19.13 -30.42
C GLN A 643 -0.89 -18.91 -30.16
N ALA A 644 -1.75 -19.46 -31.01
CA ALA A 644 -3.20 -19.45 -30.85
C ALA A 644 -3.85 -20.69 -31.46
N ASP A 645 -5.17 -20.81 -31.35
CA ASP A 645 -5.94 -21.71 -32.21
C ASP A 645 -6.08 -21.15 -33.62
N LYS A 646 -6.45 -19.87 -33.72
CA LYS A 646 -6.64 -19.16 -34.98
C LYS A 646 -5.85 -17.86 -34.97
N GLY A 647 -5.12 -17.58 -36.05
CA GLY A 647 -4.30 -16.37 -36.13
C GLY A 647 -3.14 -16.42 -35.15
N GLY A 648 -2.11 -17.22 -35.45
CA GLY A 648 -1.00 -17.48 -34.52
C GLY A 648 -0.34 -16.21 -33.98
N ALA A 649 -0.30 -15.13 -34.77
CA ALA A 649 0.02 -13.78 -34.29
C ALA A 649 -1.24 -12.92 -34.10
N ILE A 650 -2.03 -12.74 -35.15
CA ILE A 650 -3.17 -11.82 -35.16
C ILE A 650 -4.42 -12.57 -35.61
N SER A 651 -5.52 -12.37 -34.92
CA SER A 651 -6.84 -12.72 -35.43
C SER A 651 -7.79 -11.53 -35.34
N MET A 652 -8.67 -11.39 -36.31
CA MET A 652 -9.65 -10.30 -36.35
C MET A 652 -10.98 -10.75 -36.91
N ASP A 653 -12.05 -10.20 -36.34
CA ASP A 653 -13.37 -10.15 -36.95
C ASP A 653 -13.49 -8.78 -37.63
N ALA A 654 -13.58 -8.78 -38.96
CA ALA A 654 -13.75 -7.59 -39.76
C ALA A 654 -15.23 -7.15 -39.72
N GLY A 655 -15.43 -5.87 -39.46
CA GLY A 655 -16.73 -5.23 -39.40
C GLY A 655 -16.90 -4.21 -40.53
N VAL A 656 -18.16 -4.01 -40.93
CA VAL A 656 -18.60 -3.25 -42.11
C VAL A 656 -17.85 -1.92 -42.33
N ASN A 657 -17.15 -1.79 -43.46
CA ASN A 657 -16.46 -0.56 -43.95
C ASN A 657 -15.18 -0.16 -43.19
N GLY A 658 -14.51 -1.08 -42.51
CA GLY A 658 -13.18 -0.85 -41.92
C GLY A 658 -12.03 -0.98 -42.94
N THR A 659 -10.90 -0.30 -42.68
CA THR A 659 -9.64 -0.53 -43.44
C THR A 659 -8.59 -1.24 -42.60
N VAL A 660 -7.95 -2.27 -43.16
CA VAL A 660 -6.81 -2.96 -42.53
C VAL A 660 -5.53 -2.66 -43.33
N ARG A 661 -4.54 -2.02 -42.71
CA ARG A 661 -3.21 -1.74 -43.28
C ARG A 661 -2.12 -2.40 -42.46
N LEU A 662 -1.30 -3.24 -43.09
CA LEU A 662 -0.21 -4.00 -42.45
C LEU A 662 1.12 -3.75 -43.16
N ASP A 663 1.76 -2.64 -42.86
CA ASP A 663 2.96 -2.20 -43.56
C ASP A 663 4.26 -2.53 -42.81
N SER A 664 5.29 -2.92 -43.55
CA SER A 664 6.68 -3.06 -43.07
C SER A 664 6.81 -3.85 -41.75
N SER A 665 6.00 -4.90 -41.57
CA SER A 665 5.95 -5.68 -40.33
C SER A 665 6.38 -7.14 -40.54
N ASP A 666 7.02 -7.70 -39.54
CA ASP A 666 7.64 -9.04 -39.57
C ASP A 666 6.81 -10.08 -38.81
N PHE A 667 6.34 -11.12 -39.48
CA PHE A 667 5.60 -12.26 -38.92
C PHE A 667 6.43 -13.54 -39.04
N LEU A 668 7.04 -13.94 -37.93
CA LEU A 668 8.07 -14.95 -37.88
C LEU A 668 7.67 -16.10 -36.93
N GLN A 669 7.69 -17.34 -37.43
CA GLN A 669 7.54 -18.56 -36.61
C GLN A 669 6.31 -18.61 -35.69
N ASN A 670 5.23 -17.92 -36.05
CA ASN A 670 3.98 -17.97 -35.28
C ASN A 670 3.25 -19.29 -35.55
N ALA A 671 2.43 -19.76 -34.61
CA ALA A 671 1.75 -21.04 -34.72
C ALA A 671 0.27 -20.92 -34.39
N ALA A 672 -0.58 -21.46 -35.26
CA ALA A 672 -2.00 -21.68 -35.02
C ALA A 672 -2.28 -23.19 -34.87
N THR A 673 -3.43 -23.60 -34.32
CA THR A 673 -3.84 -25.01 -34.36
C THR A 673 -4.83 -25.35 -35.47
N THR A 674 -5.64 -24.38 -35.91
CA THR A 674 -6.66 -24.62 -36.95
C THR A 674 -6.50 -23.72 -38.17
N GLU A 675 -6.33 -22.40 -38.01
CA GLU A 675 -6.39 -21.45 -39.14
C GLU A 675 -5.39 -20.28 -38.99
N GLY A 676 -4.73 -19.89 -40.09
CA GLY A 676 -3.92 -18.67 -40.16
C GLY A 676 -2.69 -18.68 -39.25
N GLY A 677 -1.60 -19.31 -39.70
CA GLY A 677 -0.37 -19.46 -38.91
C GLY A 677 0.20 -18.13 -38.39
N ALA A 678 0.04 -17.04 -39.16
CA ALA A 678 0.31 -15.68 -38.70
C ALA A 678 -0.99 -14.88 -38.50
N LEU A 679 -1.85 -14.81 -39.51
CA LEU A 679 -3.03 -13.94 -39.54
C LEU A 679 -4.30 -14.74 -39.87
N ALA A 680 -5.39 -14.51 -39.13
CA ALA A 680 -6.72 -15.02 -39.45
C ALA A 680 -7.77 -13.88 -39.44
N VAL A 681 -8.53 -13.74 -40.52
CA VAL A 681 -9.55 -12.69 -40.71
C VAL A 681 -10.92 -13.34 -40.96
N TYR A 682 -11.96 -12.92 -40.25
CA TYR A 682 -13.34 -13.42 -40.42
C TYR A 682 -14.30 -12.25 -40.74
N ASP A 683 -15.28 -12.46 -41.64
CA ASP A 683 -16.36 -11.51 -41.90
C ASP A 683 -17.50 -11.66 -40.87
N ALA A 684 -17.94 -10.56 -40.28
CA ALA A 684 -19.07 -10.51 -39.33
C ALA A 684 -20.47 -10.38 -39.99
N GLY A 685 -20.58 -10.41 -41.32
CA GLY A 685 -21.83 -10.69 -42.03
C GLY A 685 -22.64 -9.49 -42.57
N GLN A 686 -22.03 -8.33 -42.83
CA GLN A 686 -22.64 -7.20 -43.57
C GLN A 686 -21.55 -6.44 -44.36
N ILE A 687 -21.82 -6.14 -45.63
CA ILE A 687 -20.82 -6.00 -46.71
C ILE A 687 -20.09 -4.65 -46.75
N GLY A 688 -18.74 -4.65 -46.79
CA GLY A 688 -17.91 -3.52 -47.27
C GLY A 688 -16.41 -3.46 -46.90
N ASP A 689 -15.71 -4.57 -46.61
CA ASP A 689 -14.38 -4.50 -45.97
C ASP A 689 -13.19 -4.52 -46.96
N GLU A 690 -12.20 -3.66 -46.74
CA GLU A 690 -10.99 -3.52 -47.58
C GLU A 690 -9.72 -3.80 -46.76
N VAL A 691 -8.98 -4.86 -47.15
CA VAL A 691 -7.56 -4.97 -46.78
C VAL A 691 -6.80 -4.11 -47.78
N ASP A 692 -6.51 -2.89 -47.37
CA ASP A 692 -6.11 -1.78 -48.25
C ASP A 692 -4.60 -1.77 -48.54
N GLN A 693 -3.76 -2.29 -47.63
CA GLN A 693 -2.30 -2.27 -47.81
C GLN A 693 -1.57 -3.36 -47.01
N MET A 694 -0.58 -4.00 -47.63
CA MET A 694 0.39 -4.89 -46.95
C MET A 694 1.81 -4.69 -47.51
N ASP A 695 2.31 -3.45 -47.57
CA ASP A 695 3.55 -3.13 -48.28
C ASP A 695 4.80 -3.38 -47.43
N GLY A 696 5.76 -4.14 -47.94
CA GLY A 696 7.06 -4.38 -47.30
C GLY A 696 7.04 -5.32 -46.08
N SER A 697 5.92 -5.99 -45.81
CA SER A 697 5.77 -6.96 -44.71
C SER A 697 6.38 -8.33 -45.03
N LYS A 698 6.78 -9.06 -44.00
CA LYS A 698 7.50 -10.34 -44.10
C LYS A 698 6.76 -11.45 -43.37
N PHE A 699 6.66 -12.63 -44.00
CA PHE A 699 6.06 -13.82 -43.40
C PHE A 699 7.02 -14.99 -43.56
N TYR A 700 7.42 -15.61 -42.44
CA TYR A 700 8.40 -16.69 -42.47
C TYR A 700 8.21 -17.72 -41.35
N GLY A 701 8.11 -18.99 -41.74
CA GLY A 701 8.12 -20.12 -40.82
C GLY A 701 6.88 -20.21 -39.92
N ASN A 702 5.79 -19.50 -40.23
CA ASN A 702 4.56 -19.64 -39.48
C ASN A 702 3.88 -20.99 -39.80
N THR A 703 3.18 -21.56 -38.84
CA THR A 703 2.70 -22.95 -38.92
C THR A 703 1.27 -23.11 -38.41
N VAL A 704 0.59 -24.17 -38.86
CA VAL A 704 -0.69 -24.65 -38.33
C VAL A 704 -0.53 -26.12 -37.88
N ALA A 705 -0.89 -26.45 -36.64
CA ALA A 705 -0.68 -27.79 -36.06
C ALA A 705 -1.49 -28.87 -36.80
N GLY A 706 -0.83 -29.95 -37.22
CA GLY A 706 -1.37 -31.02 -38.09
C GLY A 706 -0.59 -31.22 -39.40
N SER A 707 0.34 -30.33 -39.70
CA SER A 707 1.07 -30.30 -40.99
C SER A 707 2.36 -31.14 -41.01
N ALA A 708 2.21 -32.45 -40.82
CA ALA A 708 3.12 -33.42 -41.45
C ALA A 708 2.36 -34.46 -42.30
N THR A 709 1.04 -34.60 -42.11
CA THR A 709 0.22 -35.61 -42.80
C THR A 709 -1.14 -35.12 -43.30
N ASN A 710 -1.55 -33.86 -43.06
CA ASN A 710 -2.88 -33.38 -43.47
C ASN A 710 -2.88 -32.88 -44.93
N THR A 711 -3.51 -33.62 -45.84
CA THR A 711 -3.41 -33.47 -47.30
C THR A 711 -4.33 -32.41 -47.93
N THR A 712 -5.22 -31.77 -47.17
CA THR A 712 -6.03 -30.64 -47.68
C THR A 712 -5.26 -29.32 -47.56
N GLN A 713 -5.32 -28.51 -48.62
CA GLN A 713 -4.46 -27.35 -48.85
C GLN A 713 -4.91 -26.10 -48.06
N ASP A 714 -6.13 -26.11 -47.53
CA ASP A 714 -6.79 -24.91 -46.99
C ASP A 714 -6.37 -24.52 -45.56
N GLY A 715 -5.85 -25.46 -44.77
CA GLY A 715 -5.41 -25.22 -43.39
C GLY A 715 -3.93 -24.85 -43.24
N ARG A 716 -3.19 -24.61 -44.33
CA ARG A 716 -1.72 -24.46 -44.33
C ARG A 716 -1.22 -23.01 -44.44
N SER A 717 -2.13 -22.06 -44.32
CA SER A 717 -1.93 -20.69 -44.77
C SER A 717 -1.28 -19.80 -43.71
N ASP A 718 -0.27 -19.01 -44.11
CA ASP A 718 0.24 -17.90 -43.29
C ASP A 718 -0.90 -16.93 -42.95
N ILE A 719 -1.79 -16.70 -43.93
CA ILE A 719 -2.95 -15.82 -43.85
C ILE A 719 -4.21 -16.62 -44.18
N TYR A 720 -5.15 -16.70 -43.25
CA TYR A 720 -6.47 -17.30 -43.45
C TYR A 720 -7.56 -16.24 -43.49
N ILE A 721 -8.53 -16.40 -44.40
CA ILE A 721 -9.62 -15.45 -44.61
C ILE A 721 -10.92 -16.25 -44.75
N GLY A 722 -11.82 -16.09 -43.79
CA GLY A 722 -13.05 -16.87 -43.67
C GLY A 722 -14.33 -16.03 -43.83
N ASN A 723 -15.33 -16.60 -44.53
CA ASN A 723 -16.70 -16.09 -44.67
C ASN A 723 -16.90 -14.75 -45.40
N VAL A 724 -15.93 -14.27 -46.19
CA VAL A 724 -16.04 -12.94 -46.81
C VAL A 724 -16.79 -12.94 -48.14
N THR A 725 -17.82 -12.12 -48.27
CA THR A 725 -18.65 -12.02 -49.49
C THR A 725 -18.20 -10.93 -50.48
N ASN A 726 -17.50 -9.87 -50.04
CA ASN A 726 -16.92 -8.84 -50.91
C ASN A 726 -15.65 -8.22 -50.31
N LEU A 727 -14.51 -8.93 -50.39
CA LEU A 727 -13.22 -8.39 -49.95
C LEU A 727 -12.50 -7.72 -51.12
N TYR A 728 -12.20 -6.42 -50.99
CA TYR A 728 -11.34 -5.70 -51.93
C TYR A 728 -9.91 -5.72 -51.39
N TYR A 729 -8.97 -6.16 -52.23
CA TYR A 729 -7.54 -5.98 -52.00
C TYR A 729 -7.04 -4.93 -52.97
N SER A 730 -6.53 -3.82 -52.45
CA SER A 730 -5.74 -2.88 -53.23
C SER A 730 -4.29 -2.90 -52.71
N ASN A 731 -3.32 -2.60 -53.57
CA ASN A 731 -1.94 -2.27 -53.19
C ASN A 731 -1.09 -3.26 -52.32
N ILE A 732 -1.25 -4.57 -52.46
CA ILE A 732 -0.29 -5.55 -51.90
C ILE A 732 1.02 -5.56 -52.73
N ARG A 733 2.14 -5.12 -52.13
CA ARG A 733 3.46 -4.99 -52.80
C ARG A 733 4.62 -5.36 -51.86
N ASN A 734 5.78 -5.71 -52.43
CA ASN A 734 7.04 -5.96 -51.72
C ASN A 734 6.99 -6.96 -50.55
N ILE A 735 6.09 -7.95 -50.59
CA ILE A 735 6.03 -9.00 -49.57
C ILE A 735 7.22 -9.95 -49.73
N THR A 736 7.94 -10.19 -48.63
CA THR A 736 9.01 -11.19 -48.55
C THR A 736 8.47 -12.45 -47.88
N ASN A 737 8.30 -13.54 -48.65
CA ASN A 737 7.86 -14.83 -48.13
C ASN A 737 8.57 -15.98 -48.89
N THR A 738 8.81 -17.11 -48.22
CA THR A 738 9.27 -18.35 -48.84
C THR A 738 8.13 -19.22 -49.41
N GLN A 739 6.90 -19.15 -48.87
CA GLN A 739 5.72 -19.96 -49.22
C GLN A 739 4.36 -19.30 -48.81
N LEU A 740 4.05 -18.08 -49.30
CA LEU A 740 2.76 -17.43 -48.98
C LEU A 740 1.59 -18.29 -49.48
N GLN A 741 0.76 -18.79 -48.56
CA GLN A 741 -0.43 -19.58 -48.84
C GLN A 741 -1.65 -18.83 -48.31
N PHE A 742 -2.71 -18.75 -49.14
CA PHE A 742 -4.03 -18.24 -48.78
C PHE A 742 -4.98 -19.43 -48.69
N GLY A 743 -5.72 -19.55 -47.58
CA GLY A 743 -6.78 -20.55 -47.42
C GLY A 743 -8.12 -19.88 -47.67
N ASN A 744 -8.96 -20.47 -48.51
CA ASN A 744 -10.29 -19.96 -48.82
C ASN A 744 -11.32 -21.06 -48.54
N ASN A 745 -12.41 -20.76 -47.83
CA ASN A 745 -13.51 -21.71 -47.72
C ASN A 745 -14.27 -21.72 -49.06
N THR A 746 -14.31 -22.89 -49.69
CA THR A 746 -14.93 -23.15 -50.99
C THR A 746 -16.43 -22.86 -50.96
N ASP A 747 -16.90 -21.80 -51.62
CA ASP A 747 -18.22 -21.71 -52.30
C ASP A 747 -18.51 -20.33 -52.96
N ILE A 748 -17.55 -19.73 -53.68
CA ILE A 748 -17.84 -18.57 -54.55
C ILE A 748 -17.35 -18.87 -55.98
N TYR A 749 -18.10 -19.73 -56.67
CA TYR A 749 -18.14 -19.76 -58.13
C TYR A 749 -19.29 -18.86 -58.61
N ASP A 750 -19.13 -17.53 -58.51
CA ASP A 750 -19.97 -16.62 -59.28
C ASP A 750 -19.29 -16.35 -60.63
N THR A 751 -19.82 -17.00 -61.67
CA THR A 751 -19.36 -16.89 -63.06
C THR A 751 -19.71 -15.56 -63.74
N THR A 752 -20.29 -14.59 -63.04
CA THR A 752 -20.75 -13.32 -63.63
C THR A 752 -19.95 -12.08 -63.24
N LEU A 753 -19.00 -12.18 -62.30
CA LEU A 753 -18.04 -11.11 -61.99
C LEU A 753 -16.67 -11.41 -62.59
N ALA A 754 -16.36 -10.72 -63.68
CA ALA A 754 -15.06 -10.79 -64.35
C ALA A 754 -13.92 -10.44 -63.38
N LYS A 755 -13.06 -11.43 -63.08
CA LYS A 755 -11.74 -11.29 -62.44
C LYS A 755 -11.70 -10.45 -61.14
N VAL A 756 -12.15 -11.03 -60.03
CA VAL A 756 -11.53 -10.75 -58.72
C VAL A 756 -10.46 -11.81 -58.47
N GLY A 757 -9.52 -11.93 -59.42
CA GLY A 757 -8.33 -12.74 -59.23
C GLY A 757 -7.37 -11.97 -58.33
N PHE A 758 -6.86 -12.63 -57.28
CA PHE A 758 -5.69 -12.19 -56.53
C PHE A 758 -4.66 -11.53 -57.46
N HIS A 759 -4.62 -10.20 -57.51
CA HIS A 759 -3.53 -9.49 -58.17
C HIS A 759 -2.43 -9.35 -57.13
N LEU A 760 -1.59 -10.39 -57.01
CA LEU A 760 -0.24 -10.20 -56.49
C LEU A 760 0.37 -9.09 -57.36
N GLY A 761 0.63 -7.92 -56.79
CA GLY A 761 1.31 -6.86 -57.52
C GLY A 761 2.60 -7.40 -58.15
N ALA A 762 3.01 -6.86 -59.29
CA ALA A 762 4.09 -7.37 -60.15
C ALA A 762 5.49 -7.54 -59.50
N ASN A 763 5.63 -7.32 -58.18
CA ASN A 763 6.88 -7.32 -57.41
C ASN A 763 6.84 -8.20 -56.14
N VAL A 764 6.03 -9.27 -56.07
CA VAL A 764 6.16 -10.26 -54.98
C VAL A 764 7.39 -11.13 -55.25
N THR A 765 8.46 -10.89 -54.50
CA THR A 765 9.71 -11.65 -54.67
C THR A 765 9.73 -12.79 -53.65
N GLN A 766 9.60 -14.04 -54.12
CA GLN A 766 9.88 -15.22 -53.29
C GLN A 766 11.36 -15.17 -52.90
N SER A 767 11.64 -14.85 -51.64
CA SER A 767 13.02 -14.82 -51.16
C SER A 767 13.41 -16.21 -50.70
N THR A 768 14.54 -16.72 -51.18
CA THR A 768 15.13 -18.01 -50.78
C THR A 768 15.88 -17.93 -49.43
N ALA A 769 15.52 -16.99 -48.54
CA ALA A 769 16.20 -16.78 -47.28
C ALA A 769 16.11 -18.03 -46.38
N THR A 770 17.23 -18.78 -46.30
CA THR A 770 17.35 -20.05 -45.58
C THR A 770 17.47 -19.89 -44.07
N SER A 771 17.65 -18.67 -43.56
CA SER A 771 17.61 -18.37 -42.12
C SER A 771 17.44 -16.87 -41.90
N ILE A 772 16.44 -16.48 -41.12
CA ILE A 772 16.34 -15.13 -40.57
C ILE A 772 16.95 -15.20 -39.17
N ALA A 773 17.89 -14.31 -38.86
CA ALA A 773 18.39 -14.18 -37.50
C ALA A 773 17.19 -13.87 -36.59
N ALA A 774 16.99 -14.68 -35.55
CA ALA A 774 16.03 -14.34 -34.51
C ALA A 774 16.29 -12.89 -34.08
N PRO A 775 15.25 -12.06 -33.89
CA PRO A 775 15.45 -10.75 -33.27
C PRO A 775 16.27 -11.01 -32.01
N ALA A 776 17.37 -10.26 -31.83
CA ALA A 776 18.36 -10.52 -30.79
C ALA A 776 17.62 -10.90 -29.51
N ALA A 777 17.71 -12.18 -29.11
CA ALA A 777 17.03 -12.67 -27.93
C ALA A 777 17.47 -11.75 -26.81
N MET A 778 16.59 -10.85 -26.38
CA MET A 778 16.88 -10.08 -25.20
C MET A 778 16.90 -11.14 -24.11
N ALA A 779 18.10 -11.41 -23.59
CA ALA A 779 18.25 -11.98 -22.27
C ALA A 779 17.20 -11.29 -21.40
N ALA A 780 16.36 -12.06 -20.72
CA ALA A 780 15.37 -11.56 -19.78
C ALA A 780 15.98 -10.33 -19.11
N PRO A 781 15.38 -9.13 -19.24
CA PRO A 781 16.01 -7.87 -18.85
C PRO A 781 16.68 -8.12 -17.51
N ALA A 782 18.01 -7.97 -17.47
CA ALA A 782 18.88 -8.49 -16.41
C ALA A 782 18.09 -8.49 -15.13
N GLN A 783 17.64 -9.69 -14.71
CA GLN A 783 16.67 -9.77 -13.63
C GLN A 783 17.32 -9.00 -12.49
N VAL A 784 16.72 -7.88 -12.14
CA VAL A 784 16.80 -7.44 -10.76
C VAL A 784 16.06 -8.57 -10.04
N VAL A 785 16.80 -9.62 -9.67
CA VAL A 785 16.37 -10.62 -8.71
C VAL A 785 16.37 -9.90 -7.36
N GLU A 786 15.51 -8.89 -7.25
CA GLU A 786 14.99 -8.39 -6.00
C GLU A 786 13.60 -9.01 -5.90
N CYS A 787 13.54 -10.08 -5.11
CA CYS A 787 12.29 -10.74 -4.71
C CYS A 787 11.41 -11.24 -5.88
N ALA A 788 11.92 -12.14 -6.71
CA ALA A 788 11.06 -12.97 -7.55
C ALA A 788 10.49 -14.14 -6.70
N LEU A 789 9.27 -14.04 -6.13
CA LEU A 789 8.36 -15.19 -6.30
C LEU A 789 7.76 -14.92 -7.66
N VAL A 790 8.06 -15.79 -8.59
CA VAL A 790 7.05 -16.26 -9.52
C VAL A 790 6.12 -17.09 -8.66
N PRO A 791 4.84 -16.74 -8.42
CA PRO A 791 3.86 -17.81 -8.47
C PRO A 791 4.02 -18.33 -9.89
N GLN A 792 4.66 -19.48 -10.06
CA GLN A 792 4.27 -20.26 -11.20
C GLN A 792 2.82 -20.62 -10.85
N PRO A 793 1.78 -20.11 -11.54
CA PRO A 793 0.80 -21.08 -11.94
C PRO A 793 1.64 -22.09 -12.70
N TYR A 794 1.91 -23.23 -12.07
CA TYR A 794 1.96 -24.40 -12.90
C TYR A 794 0.67 -24.29 -13.70
N TYR A 795 0.84 -24.19 -15.01
CA TYR A 795 -0.23 -24.42 -15.95
C TYR A 795 -1.12 -25.52 -15.32
N PRO A 796 -2.45 -25.51 -15.49
CA PRO A 796 -2.99 -26.79 -15.88
C PRO A 796 -2.13 -27.17 -17.09
N ILE A 797 -1.10 -28.01 -16.88
CA ILE A 797 -0.92 -29.10 -17.82
C ILE A 797 -2.37 -29.57 -17.92
N ILE A 798 -3.00 -29.29 -19.06
CA ILE A 798 -4.20 -30.01 -19.49
C ILE A 798 -4.02 -31.36 -18.86
N PRO A 799 -4.88 -31.81 -17.93
CA PRO A 799 -4.62 -33.06 -17.26
C PRO A 799 -4.12 -33.97 -18.35
N GLN A 800 -2.88 -34.47 -18.23
CA GLN A 800 -2.69 -35.75 -18.83
C GLN A 800 -3.66 -36.59 -18.00
N VAL A 801 -4.92 -36.63 -18.45
CA VAL A 801 -5.52 -37.87 -18.85
C VAL A 801 -4.45 -38.52 -19.73
N LEU A 802 -3.43 -39.10 -19.08
CA LEU A 802 -2.97 -40.39 -19.47
C LEU A 802 -4.26 -41.16 -19.49
N SER A 803 -4.78 -41.34 -20.70
CA SER A 803 -5.89 -42.22 -20.97
C SER A 803 -5.47 -43.58 -20.43
N GLY A 804 -5.73 -43.82 -19.15
CA GLY A 804 -6.15 -45.11 -18.69
C GLY A 804 -7.42 -45.36 -19.48
N LYS A 805 -7.32 -46.23 -20.47
CA LYS A 805 -8.49 -46.90 -21.01
C LYS A 805 -9.40 -47.29 -19.86
N ASP A 806 -10.65 -46.91 -19.99
CA ASP A 806 -11.81 -47.53 -19.36
C ASP A 806 -11.93 -47.36 -17.82
N GLY A 807 -13.04 -46.74 -17.41
CA GLY A 807 -13.51 -46.48 -16.04
C GLY A 807 -12.99 -47.39 -14.93
N THR A 808 -11.94 -46.96 -14.24
CA THR A 808 -11.53 -47.51 -12.94
C THR A 808 -11.35 -46.39 -11.90
N ASP A 809 -11.81 -46.68 -10.69
CA ASP A 809 -11.90 -45.81 -9.52
C ASP A 809 -10.53 -45.24 -9.05
N GLY A 810 -10.48 -43.95 -8.67
CA GLY A 810 -9.40 -43.41 -7.81
C GLY A 810 -8.40 -42.41 -8.41
N ALA A 811 -8.84 -41.37 -9.12
CA ALA A 811 -7.94 -40.27 -9.53
C ALA A 811 -7.66 -39.28 -8.38
N PHE A 812 -6.38 -38.98 -8.12
CA PHE A 812 -5.92 -38.02 -7.11
C PHE A 812 -5.31 -36.77 -7.75
N ASN A 813 -5.76 -35.58 -7.33
CA ASN A 813 -5.18 -34.30 -7.74
C ASN A 813 -4.66 -33.55 -6.51
N SER A 814 -3.51 -32.87 -6.61
CA SER A 814 -2.92 -32.12 -5.49
C SER A 814 -2.72 -30.64 -5.79
N TYR A 815 -2.85 -29.79 -4.76
CA TYR A 815 -2.44 -28.38 -4.81
C TYR A 815 -2.03 -27.90 -3.41
N THR A 816 -1.41 -26.72 -3.33
CA THR A 816 -0.89 -26.18 -2.06
C THR A 816 -1.81 -25.08 -1.54
N GLU A 817 -2.06 -25.09 -0.22
CA GLU A 817 -2.76 -24.01 0.47
C GLU A 817 -1.87 -23.46 1.59
N ILE A 818 -1.62 -22.14 1.59
CA ILE A 818 -0.75 -21.46 2.55
C ILE A 818 -1.57 -20.42 3.32
N ALA A 819 -1.59 -20.53 4.65
CA ALA A 819 -2.13 -19.51 5.54
C ALA A 819 -0.97 -18.87 6.35
N PRO A 820 -0.44 -17.70 5.93
CA PRO A 820 0.68 -17.06 6.61
C PRO A 820 0.24 -16.44 7.94
N ASP A 821 1.11 -16.50 8.95
CA ASP A 821 1.00 -15.65 10.14
C ASP A 821 1.93 -14.46 9.99
N VAL A 822 1.28 -13.32 9.80
CA VAL A 822 1.87 -12.10 9.27
C VAL A 822 2.71 -11.37 10.33
N LEU A 823 2.73 -11.85 11.59
CA LEU A 823 3.36 -11.16 12.70
C LEU A 823 4.88 -11.41 12.81
N ASN A 824 5.36 -12.60 12.45
CA ASN A 824 6.74 -13.04 12.76
C ASN A 824 7.56 -13.56 11.56
N CYS A 825 7.05 -13.47 10.32
CA CYS A 825 7.69 -14.09 9.15
C CYS A 825 7.93 -15.61 9.34
N THR A 826 7.03 -16.27 10.07
CA THR A 826 6.96 -17.72 10.23
C THR A 826 5.70 -18.23 9.57
N PHE A 827 5.77 -19.36 8.88
CA PHE A 827 4.58 -20.07 8.45
C PHE A 827 3.88 -20.60 9.69
N SER A 828 2.63 -20.21 9.93
CA SER A 828 1.86 -20.82 11.02
C SER A 828 1.09 -22.03 10.54
N ASN A 829 0.72 -22.10 9.26
CA ASN A 829 -0.07 -23.17 8.68
C ASN A 829 0.21 -23.31 7.17
N ALA A 830 1.11 -24.21 6.78
CA ALA A 830 1.35 -24.63 5.41
C ALA A 830 0.95 -26.09 5.22
N PHE A 831 0.04 -26.34 4.29
CA PHE A 831 -0.50 -27.67 4.02
C PHE A 831 -0.34 -28.05 2.55
N ILE A 832 -0.04 -29.32 2.31
CA ILE A 832 -0.28 -29.93 1.00
C ILE A 832 -1.71 -30.48 1.02
N LYS A 833 -2.51 -30.09 0.02
CA LYS A 833 -3.90 -30.49 -0.13
C LYS A 833 -4.05 -31.49 -1.26
N PHE A 834 -4.81 -32.55 -1.02
CA PHE A 834 -5.10 -33.59 -2.01
C PHE A 834 -6.60 -33.79 -2.12
N ASN A 835 -7.13 -33.75 -3.33
CA ASN A 835 -8.51 -34.12 -3.62
C ASN A 835 -8.53 -35.50 -4.26
N ALA A 836 -9.41 -36.36 -3.75
CA ALA A 836 -9.69 -37.67 -4.31
C ALA A 836 -11.19 -37.79 -4.58
N TRP A 837 -11.55 -38.53 -5.63
CA TRP A 837 -12.93 -38.88 -5.90
C TRP A 837 -13.08 -40.35 -6.27
N THR A 838 -14.27 -40.88 -6.01
CA THR A 838 -14.70 -42.25 -6.38
C THR A 838 -16.09 -42.19 -7.00
N THR A 839 -16.36 -43.11 -7.92
CA THR A 839 -17.68 -43.30 -8.55
C THR A 839 -18.16 -44.71 -8.25
N GLN A 840 -19.26 -44.85 -7.51
CA GLN A 840 -19.78 -46.14 -7.08
C GLN A 840 -21.12 -46.47 -7.72
N PRO A 841 -21.32 -47.71 -8.22
CA PRO A 841 -22.64 -48.25 -8.58
C PRO A 841 -23.46 -48.57 -7.31
N ASP A 842 -24.74 -48.20 -7.27
CA ASP A 842 -25.66 -48.47 -6.15
C ASP A 842 -26.52 -49.75 -6.39
N PRO A 843 -26.79 -50.65 -5.41
CA PRO A 843 -26.17 -50.90 -4.10
C PRO A 843 -25.40 -52.24 -4.06
N PHE A 844 -24.57 -52.47 -3.03
CA PHE A 844 -23.98 -53.77 -2.59
C PHE A 844 -22.47 -54.04 -2.75
N THR A 845 -21.59 -53.04 -2.90
CA THR A 845 -20.18 -53.23 -2.45
C THR A 845 -19.63 -52.00 -1.74
N THR A 846 -19.30 -52.13 -0.46
CA THR A 846 -18.69 -51.07 0.36
C THR A 846 -17.17 -51.15 0.28
N THR A 847 -16.54 -50.23 -0.45
CA THR A 847 -15.22 -49.73 -0.05
C THR A 847 -15.31 -48.22 0.11
N PRO A 848 -15.62 -47.71 1.32
CA PRO A 848 -15.59 -46.27 1.57
C PRO A 848 -14.15 -45.75 1.40
N LEU A 849 -13.98 -44.56 0.81
CA LEU A 849 -12.68 -43.89 0.80
C LEU A 849 -12.19 -43.72 2.26
N PRO A 850 -10.91 -43.98 2.56
CA PRO A 850 -10.44 -43.99 3.94
C PRO A 850 -10.53 -42.60 4.58
N SER A 851 -11.05 -42.52 5.81
CA SER A 851 -11.06 -41.27 6.58
C SER A 851 -9.67 -40.83 7.04
N ALA A 852 -8.68 -41.74 6.99
CA ALA A 852 -7.28 -41.49 7.30
C ALA A 852 -6.38 -42.29 6.35
N VAL A 853 -5.40 -41.60 5.76
CA VAL A 853 -4.38 -42.19 4.90
C VAL A 853 -3.00 -41.73 5.30
N THR A 854 -1.99 -42.57 5.08
CA THR A 854 -0.58 -42.23 5.26
C THR A 854 0.06 -41.98 3.89
N PHE A 855 0.67 -40.80 3.72
CA PHE A 855 1.38 -40.40 2.50
C PHE A 855 2.88 -40.60 2.64
N THR A 856 3.52 -41.12 1.60
CA THR A 856 4.99 -41.05 1.44
C THR A 856 5.34 -39.99 0.41
N TYR A 857 6.21 -39.05 0.78
CA TYR A 857 6.66 -37.97 -0.10
C TYR A 857 8.15 -37.68 0.05
N THR A 858 8.82 -37.38 -1.06
CA THR A 858 10.21 -36.89 -1.07
C THR A 858 10.24 -35.37 -1.07
N VAL A 859 11.12 -34.79 -0.27
CA VAL A 859 11.30 -33.34 -0.17
C VAL A 859 12.57 -32.93 -0.89
N LEU A 860 12.44 -32.13 -1.94
CA LEU A 860 13.57 -31.47 -2.59
C LEU A 860 13.58 -30.01 -2.14
N GLU A 861 14.68 -29.58 -1.53
CA GLU A 861 14.96 -28.19 -1.21
C GLU A 861 15.69 -27.57 -2.41
N VAL A 862 15.09 -26.57 -3.03
CA VAL A 862 15.61 -25.88 -4.21
C VAL A 862 16.01 -24.47 -3.81
N ASP A 863 17.31 -24.20 -3.81
CA ASP A 863 17.86 -22.87 -3.68
C ASP A 863 17.89 -22.21 -5.06
N LYS A 864 16.87 -21.40 -5.36
CA LYS A 864 16.77 -20.68 -6.64
C LYS A 864 17.78 -19.53 -6.79
N VAL A 865 18.45 -19.13 -5.71
CA VAL A 865 19.48 -18.08 -5.75
C VAL A 865 20.82 -18.67 -6.21
N ASN A 866 21.14 -19.88 -5.76
CA ASN A 866 22.39 -20.57 -6.09
C ASN A 866 22.23 -21.70 -7.13
N ASN A 867 21.02 -21.92 -7.62
CA ASN A 867 20.64 -23.00 -8.53
C ASN A 867 21.04 -24.40 -8.00
N ALA A 868 20.95 -24.59 -6.68
CA ALA A 868 21.32 -25.82 -6.01
C ALA A 868 20.06 -26.60 -5.58
N VAL A 869 20.03 -27.89 -5.90
CA VAL A 869 18.96 -28.80 -5.47
C VAL A 869 19.53 -29.73 -4.41
N LYS A 870 18.87 -29.79 -3.26
CA LYS A 870 19.23 -30.66 -2.15
C LYS A 870 18.05 -31.58 -1.84
N ASP A 871 18.23 -32.87 -2.08
CA ASP A 871 17.30 -33.89 -1.64
C ASP A 871 17.37 -34.02 -0.11
N LEU A 872 16.24 -33.79 0.57
CA LEU A 872 16.10 -33.92 2.02
C LEU A 872 15.53 -35.30 2.43
N GLY A 873 15.32 -36.20 1.46
CA GLY A 873 14.86 -37.57 1.64
C GLY A 873 13.34 -37.74 1.67
N SER A 874 12.90 -38.99 1.58
CA SER A 874 11.50 -39.37 1.72
C SER A 874 11.03 -39.32 3.18
N ARG A 875 9.80 -38.86 3.37
CA ARG A 875 9.09 -38.73 4.64
C ARG A 875 7.73 -39.39 4.53
N THR A 876 7.18 -39.72 5.68
CA THR A 876 5.83 -40.28 5.78
C THR A 876 4.99 -39.41 6.71
N ALA A 877 3.76 -39.08 6.34
CA ALA A 877 2.85 -38.30 7.16
C ALA A 877 1.41 -38.79 7.05
N ASP A 878 0.71 -38.80 8.19
CA ASP A 878 -0.71 -39.09 8.24
C ASP A 878 -1.51 -37.85 7.84
N ALA A 879 -2.59 -38.06 7.08
CA ALA A 879 -3.50 -37.00 6.68
C ALA A 879 -4.93 -37.32 7.12
N THR A 880 -5.61 -36.28 7.57
CA THR A 880 -7.04 -36.32 7.92
C THR A 880 -7.89 -35.89 6.74
N ALA A 881 -8.92 -36.68 6.42
CA ALA A 881 -9.84 -36.37 5.34
C ALA A 881 -11.00 -35.47 5.79
N VAL A 882 -11.44 -34.56 4.91
CA VAL A 882 -12.68 -33.79 5.04
C VAL A 882 -13.55 -34.13 3.83
N LEU A 883 -14.80 -34.54 4.06
CA LEU A 883 -15.79 -34.73 2.99
C LEU A 883 -16.21 -33.36 2.48
N VAL A 884 -15.99 -33.10 1.18
CA VAL A 884 -16.25 -31.79 0.59
C VAL A 884 -17.52 -31.79 -0.26
N ARG A 885 -17.87 -32.94 -0.86
CA ARG A 885 -19.02 -33.06 -1.76
C ARG A 885 -19.45 -34.52 -1.94
N ASP A 886 -20.77 -34.75 -2.03
CA ASP A 886 -21.39 -36.07 -2.26
C ASP A 886 -22.57 -35.88 -3.22
N GLU A 887 -22.48 -36.42 -4.43
CA GLU A 887 -23.44 -36.21 -5.53
C GLU A 887 -24.04 -37.54 -5.99
N TYR A 888 -25.36 -37.56 -6.23
CA TYR A 888 -26.07 -38.69 -6.83
C TYR A 888 -26.44 -38.35 -8.27
N ALA A 889 -26.07 -39.22 -9.21
CA ALA A 889 -26.38 -39.04 -10.64
C ALA A 889 -27.09 -40.29 -11.19
N ALA A 890 -28.12 -40.07 -12.01
CA ALA A 890 -28.83 -41.11 -12.75
C ALA A 890 -28.94 -40.68 -14.21
N GLU A 891 -28.06 -41.21 -15.06
CA GLU A 891 -28.18 -41.10 -16.51
C GLU A 891 -28.19 -42.50 -17.12
N SER A 892 -29.20 -42.77 -17.97
CA SER A 892 -29.33 -43.98 -18.79
C SER A 892 -29.53 -45.35 -18.08
N GLY A 893 -30.13 -45.38 -16.89
CA GLY A 893 -30.68 -46.62 -16.30
C GLY A 893 -29.85 -47.29 -15.21
N ASP A 894 -28.64 -46.78 -14.94
CA ASP A 894 -27.81 -47.18 -13.80
C ASP A 894 -27.63 -46.00 -12.82
N ALA A 895 -27.75 -46.25 -11.51
CA ALA A 895 -27.59 -45.25 -10.46
C ALA A 895 -26.14 -45.22 -9.94
N TYR A 896 -25.52 -44.04 -9.92
CA TYR A 896 -24.15 -43.84 -9.44
C TYR A 896 -24.07 -42.77 -8.34
N ARG A 897 -23.13 -42.96 -7.40
CA ARG A 897 -22.78 -41.98 -6.35
C ARG A 897 -21.34 -41.52 -6.50
N HIS A 898 -21.12 -40.21 -6.51
CA HIS A 898 -19.79 -39.58 -6.51
C HIS A 898 -19.45 -39.02 -5.13
N GLN A 899 -18.34 -39.46 -4.55
CA GLN A 899 -17.83 -38.90 -3.28
C GLN A 899 -16.49 -38.19 -3.52
N TYR A 900 -16.37 -36.97 -2.98
CA TYR A 900 -15.15 -36.14 -3.05
C TYR A 900 -14.58 -35.87 -1.66
N LEU A 901 -13.36 -36.37 -1.40
CA LEU A 901 -12.64 -36.16 -0.13
C LEU A 901 -11.40 -35.30 -0.36
N THR A 902 -11.11 -34.43 0.60
CA THR A 902 -9.88 -33.64 0.66
C THR A 902 -9.02 -34.07 1.84
N TYR A 903 -7.73 -34.32 1.61
CA TYR A 903 -6.74 -34.65 2.63
C TYR A 903 -5.72 -33.51 2.80
N TYR A 904 -5.26 -33.30 4.04
CA TYR A 904 -4.27 -32.26 4.38
C TYR A 904 -3.04 -32.87 5.06
N VAL A 905 -1.85 -32.48 4.60
CA VAL A 905 -0.56 -32.81 5.24
C VAL A 905 0.12 -31.53 5.71
N ASN A 906 0.37 -31.41 7.01
CA ASN A 906 1.07 -30.25 7.57
C ASN A 906 2.58 -30.35 7.29
N VAL A 907 3.09 -29.43 6.48
CA VAL A 907 4.52 -29.36 6.12
C VAL A 907 5.23 -28.15 6.71
N THR A 908 4.51 -27.31 7.47
CA THR A 908 5.02 -26.12 8.16
C THR A 908 6.37 -26.33 8.86
N PRO A 909 6.61 -27.42 9.62
CA PRO A 909 7.86 -27.59 10.34
C PRO A 909 9.09 -27.80 9.45
N LEU A 910 8.88 -28.10 8.16
CA LEU A 910 9.94 -28.38 7.20
C LEU A 910 10.39 -27.13 6.44
N LEU A 911 9.59 -26.06 6.45
CA LEU A 911 9.80 -24.89 5.62
C LEU A 911 10.76 -23.89 6.28
N LYS A 912 11.78 -23.47 5.54
CA LYS A 912 12.62 -22.31 5.86
C LYS A 912 12.24 -21.13 4.98
N PRO A 913 12.36 -19.87 5.46
CA PRO A 913 12.20 -18.70 4.62
C PRO A 913 13.18 -18.68 3.44
N ASN A 914 12.78 -18.11 2.30
CA ASN A 914 13.56 -17.94 1.07
C ASN A 914 13.96 -19.23 0.33
N MET A 915 13.34 -20.36 0.66
CA MET A 915 13.57 -21.64 -0.01
C MET A 915 12.34 -22.05 -0.83
N GLU A 916 12.58 -22.70 -1.97
CA GLU A 916 11.53 -23.43 -2.66
C GLU A 916 11.61 -24.90 -2.28
N TYR A 917 10.45 -25.49 -2.02
CA TYR A 917 10.35 -26.90 -1.68
C TYR A 917 9.48 -27.58 -2.73
N GLN A 918 10.00 -28.64 -3.33
CA GLN A 918 9.21 -29.56 -4.13
C GLN A 918 8.93 -30.82 -3.30
N PHE A 919 7.66 -31.19 -3.26
CA PHE A 919 7.18 -32.39 -2.60
C PHE A 919 6.71 -33.36 -3.67
N ILE A 920 7.38 -34.50 -3.76
CA ILE A 920 7.03 -35.56 -4.72
C ILE A 920 6.36 -36.67 -3.95
N VAL A 921 5.05 -36.83 -4.09
CA VAL A 921 4.32 -37.92 -3.46
C VAL A 921 4.51 -39.19 -4.27
N THR A 922 4.94 -40.26 -3.60
CA THR A 922 5.28 -41.52 -4.24
C THR A 922 4.37 -42.67 -3.83
N ASN A 923 3.64 -42.54 -2.70
CA ASN A 923 2.73 -43.58 -2.25
C ASN A 923 1.63 -43.04 -1.31
N VAL A 924 0.45 -43.65 -1.37
CA VAL A 924 -0.69 -43.40 -0.46
C VAL A 924 -1.15 -44.74 0.11
N LYS A 925 -1.20 -44.85 1.44
CA LYS A 925 -1.62 -46.07 2.13
C LYS A 925 -2.87 -45.82 2.97
N ASP A 926 -3.86 -46.69 2.84
CA ASP A 926 -5.03 -46.73 3.73
C ASP A 926 -4.63 -47.25 5.12
N ASN A 927 -5.01 -46.51 6.16
CA ASN A 927 -4.67 -46.84 7.54
C ASN A 927 -5.67 -47.81 8.20
N ASN A 928 -6.84 -48.03 7.61
CA ASN A 928 -7.93 -48.78 8.23
C ASN A 928 -7.98 -50.26 7.83
N THR A 929 -7.43 -50.65 6.67
CA THR A 929 -7.59 -52.02 6.15
C THR A 929 -6.42 -52.95 6.45
N GLY A 930 -5.23 -52.44 6.84
CA GLY A 930 -4.03 -53.25 7.10
C GLY A 930 -3.49 -54.01 5.87
N ILE A 931 -4.21 -53.97 4.75
CA ILE A 931 -3.85 -54.52 3.45
C ILE A 931 -3.10 -53.43 2.69
N SER A 932 -1.91 -53.75 2.18
CA SER A 932 -1.11 -52.85 1.36
C SER A 932 -1.67 -52.76 -0.06
N THR A 933 -2.88 -52.24 -0.23
CA THR A 933 -3.28 -51.71 -1.54
C THR A 933 -2.57 -50.37 -1.70
N SER A 934 -1.32 -50.43 -2.18
CA SER A 934 -0.63 -49.24 -2.67
C SER A 934 -1.38 -48.74 -3.89
N TYR A 935 -2.07 -47.61 -3.76
CA TYR A 935 -2.58 -46.88 -4.91
C TYR A 935 -1.35 -46.35 -5.66
N ALA A 936 -0.94 -47.07 -6.70
CA ALA A 936 0.21 -46.69 -7.51
C ALA A 936 -0.13 -45.39 -8.24
N LEU A 937 0.47 -44.28 -7.80
CA LEU A 937 0.55 -43.07 -8.60
C LEU A 937 1.40 -43.44 -9.82
N THR A 938 0.80 -43.46 -11.01
CA THR A 938 1.48 -43.90 -12.24
C THR A 938 2.62 -42.97 -12.66
N ASP A 939 2.69 -41.76 -12.08
CA ASP A 939 3.87 -40.91 -12.01
C ASP A 939 3.74 -40.04 -10.74
N GLY A 940 4.81 -39.85 -9.97
CA GLY A 940 4.77 -39.14 -8.69
C GLY A 940 4.16 -37.75 -8.79
N VAL A 941 3.17 -37.44 -7.95
CA VAL A 941 2.45 -36.15 -7.97
C VAL A 941 3.29 -35.08 -7.30
N GLN A 942 3.57 -33.98 -8.01
CA GLN A 942 4.45 -32.90 -7.55
C GLN A 942 3.67 -31.70 -7.02
N ALA A 943 3.99 -31.26 -5.81
CA ALA A 943 3.51 -30.01 -5.22
C ALA A 943 4.68 -29.08 -4.89
N THR A 944 4.60 -27.79 -5.25
CA THR A 944 5.66 -26.81 -5.01
C THR A 944 5.22 -25.75 -4.02
N ILE A 945 6.03 -25.48 -2.99
CA ILE A 945 5.81 -24.44 -1.99
C ILE A 945 6.96 -23.45 -2.07
N SER A 946 6.65 -22.16 -2.21
CA SER A 946 7.66 -21.11 -2.31
C SER A 946 7.49 -20.07 -1.19
N THR A 947 8.58 -19.76 -0.51
CA THR A 947 8.59 -19.09 0.81
C THR A 947 9.24 -17.70 0.79
N LEU A 948 8.95 -16.84 -0.20
CA LEU A 948 9.54 -15.48 -0.16
C LEU A 948 8.79 -14.56 0.82
N PRO A 949 9.51 -13.83 1.69
CA PRO A 949 8.93 -12.97 2.71
C PRO A 949 8.37 -11.68 2.12
N CYS A 950 7.26 -11.21 2.69
CA CYS A 950 6.69 -9.87 2.44
C CYS A 950 7.41 -8.76 3.24
N SER A 951 8.68 -8.95 3.60
CA SER A 951 9.50 -8.00 4.35
C SER A 951 10.92 -8.52 4.43
N VAL A 952 11.86 -7.97 3.65
CA VAL A 952 12.93 -7.01 4.04
C VAL A 952 13.64 -6.61 2.73
N CYS A 953 14.00 -5.35 2.55
CA CYS A 953 14.98 -4.98 1.52
C CYS A 953 16.35 -5.48 1.98
N TYR A 954 16.99 -6.34 1.19
CA TYR A 954 18.43 -6.54 1.24
C TYR A 954 18.96 -6.20 -0.14
N ASN A 955 20.04 -5.43 -0.20
CA ASN A 955 20.79 -5.25 -1.44
C ASN A 955 21.51 -6.58 -1.74
N PRO A 956 21.17 -7.34 -2.80
CA PRO A 956 21.90 -8.55 -3.13
C PRO A 956 23.34 -8.16 -3.51
N VAL A 957 24.30 -8.84 -2.89
CA VAL A 957 25.72 -8.67 -3.18
C VAL A 957 25.96 -9.02 -4.65
N THR A 958 26.45 -8.06 -5.45
CA THR A 958 26.76 -8.24 -6.87
C THR A 958 28.10 -8.97 -7.12
N ASN A 959 28.77 -9.43 -6.07
CA ASN A 959 29.99 -10.24 -6.19
C ASN A 959 29.72 -11.69 -5.78
N THR A 960 30.14 -12.62 -6.62
CA THR A 960 30.09 -14.07 -6.40
C THR A 960 31.17 -14.56 -5.41
N SER A 961 31.77 -13.65 -4.63
CA SER A 961 32.79 -13.99 -3.63
C SER A 961 32.13 -14.23 -2.27
N PRO A 962 32.62 -15.19 -1.46
CA PRO A 962 32.21 -15.31 -0.07
C PRO A 962 32.36 -13.96 0.62
N GLY A 963 31.25 -13.41 1.13
CA GLY A 963 31.25 -12.10 1.80
C GLY A 963 32.32 -12.07 2.90
N LEU A 964 33.12 -11.01 2.92
CA LEU A 964 34.22 -10.89 3.89
C LEU A 964 33.65 -10.91 5.32
N PRO A 965 34.23 -11.70 6.25
CA PRO A 965 33.83 -11.69 7.64
C PRO A 965 33.93 -10.29 8.23
N VAL A 966 32.91 -9.87 8.97
CA VAL A 966 32.94 -8.61 9.71
C VAL A 966 34.00 -8.72 10.80
N LYS A 967 35.06 -7.92 10.70
CA LYS A 967 36.19 -7.96 11.63
C LYS A 967 36.06 -6.99 12.81
N HIS A 968 35.08 -6.08 12.76
CA HIS A 968 34.86 -5.06 13.77
C HIS A 968 33.42 -5.10 14.28
N GLY A 969 33.22 -5.05 15.59
CA GLY A 969 31.89 -5.01 16.16
C GLY A 969 31.85 -4.65 17.64
N ILE A 970 30.74 -4.06 18.05
CA ILE A 970 30.47 -3.65 19.44
C ILE A 970 29.28 -4.47 19.95
N THR A 971 29.50 -5.29 20.98
CA THR A 971 28.44 -6.11 21.60
C THR A 971 28.39 -5.90 23.11
N LEU A 972 27.18 -5.72 23.65
CA LEU A 972 26.93 -5.78 25.11
C LEU A 972 26.71 -7.21 25.62
N LEU A 973 26.63 -8.20 24.72
CA LEU A 973 26.41 -9.62 25.07
C LEU A 973 27.72 -10.37 25.33
N LYS A 974 28.86 -9.68 25.35
CA LYS A 974 30.20 -10.21 25.68
C LYS A 974 30.60 -11.45 24.86
N ARG A 975 30.12 -11.56 23.62
CA ARG A 975 30.37 -12.71 22.74
C ARG A 975 31.36 -12.45 21.61
N ALA A 976 32.19 -11.41 21.74
CA ALA A 976 33.21 -11.12 20.75
C ALA A 976 34.34 -12.18 20.77
N GLY A 977 34.78 -12.61 19.59
CA GLY A 977 35.93 -13.49 19.40
C GLY A 977 35.58 -14.95 19.07
N VAL A 978 36.61 -15.68 18.63
CA VAL A 978 36.51 -17.05 18.09
C VAL A 978 35.98 -18.05 19.13
N GLN A 979 36.23 -17.80 20.42
CA GLN A 979 35.87 -18.70 21.52
C GLN A 979 34.42 -18.54 22.02
N ASN A 980 33.69 -17.49 21.60
CA ASN A 980 32.34 -17.19 22.07
C ASN A 980 31.35 -17.03 20.91
N GLY A 981 31.19 -18.07 20.08
CA GLY A 981 30.21 -18.08 18.97
C GLY A 981 30.67 -17.34 17.72
N ASN A 982 31.96 -17.00 17.65
CA ASN A 982 32.62 -16.41 16.48
C ASN A 982 32.06 -15.05 16.04
N TRP A 983 31.47 -14.26 16.94
CA TRP A 983 30.94 -12.93 16.63
C TRP A 983 32.07 -11.87 16.69
N PRO A 984 32.10 -10.84 15.82
CA PRO A 984 31.19 -10.55 14.72
C PRO A 984 31.52 -11.29 13.41
N MET A 985 32.58 -12.10 13.37
CA MET A 985 33.05 -12.79 12.16
C MET A 985 32.07 -13.83 11.59
N ASN A 986 31.05 -14.20 12.37
CA ASN A 986 29.89 -14.98 11.96
C ASN A 986 28.81 -14.13 11.24
N ARG A 987 29.10 -12.85 11.01
CA ARG A 987 28.39 -11.94 10.10
C ARG A 987 29.34 -11.64 8.95
N ASN A 988 28.82 -11.60 7.74
CA ASN A 988 29.58 -11.29 6.53
C ASN A 988 29.02 -10.02 5.89
N SER A 989 29.84 -9.35 5.06
CA SER A 989 29.42 -8.24 4.21
C SER A 989 28.97 -6.97 4.94
N ALA A 990 29.57 -6.66 6.10
CA ALA A 990 29.42 -5.38 6.80
C ALA A 990 30.78 -4.85 7.27
N HIS A 991 30.90 -3.52 7.40
CA HIS A 991 32.10 -2.88 7.96
C HIS A 991 32.12 -2.93 9.50
N THR A 992 30.95 -2.94 10.15
CA THR A 992 30.83 -3.02 11.61
C THR A 992 29.52 -3.71 12.00
N ALA A 993 29.55 -4.58 13.01
CA ALA A 993 28.36 -5.16 13.63
C ALA A 993 28.09 -4.55 15.01
N LEU A 994 26.85 -4.18 15.30
CA LEU A 994 26.42 -3.66 16.61
C LEU A 994 25.39 -4.60 17.24
N GLU A 995 25.51 -4.87 18.54
CA GLU A 995 24.58 -5.76 19.25
C GLU A 995 24.35 -5.32 20.71
N SER A 996 23.09 -5.22 21.11
CA SER A 996 22.69 -4.83 22.46
C SER A 996 21.23 -5.21 22.72
N ASN A 997 20.93 -5.69 23.94
CA ASN A 997 19.56 -6.00 24.33
C ASN A 997 18.81 -4.79 24.94
N THR A 998 19.52 -3.78 25.45
CA THR A 998 18.92 -2.75 26.33
C THR A 998 19.50 -1.33 26.18
N LYS A 999 20.56 -1.14 25.39
CA LYS A 999 21.22 0.17 25.19
C LYS A 999 21.23 0.54 23.71
N GLY A 1000 20.94 1.81 23.41
CA GLY A 1000 21.09 2.38 22.07
C GLY A 1000 22.54 2.73 21.75
N PHE A 1001 22.86 2.82 20.46
CA PHE A 1001 24.13 3.35 19.97
C PHE A 1001 24.02 4.88 19.87
N VAL A 1002 24.92 5.61 20.55
CA VAL A 1002 24.93 7.08 20.57
C VAL A 1002 26.11 7.56 19.73
N ILE A 1003 25.82 8.34 18.69
CA ILE A 1003 26.82 8.94 17.81
C ILE A 1003 27.16 10.34 18.32
N THR A 1004 28.42 10.75 18.20
CA THR A 1004 28.88 12.10 18.56
C THR A 1004 28.08 13.16 17.80
N ARG A 1005 27.57 14.16 18.54
CA ARG A 1005 26.76 15.25 18.01
C ARG A 1005 27.61 16.51 17.89
N VAL A 1006 27.66 17.12 16.72
CA VAL A 1006 28.47 18.31 16.45
C VAL A 1006 27.68 19.28 15.54
N PRO A 1007 27.76 20.61 15.71
CA PRO A 1007 27.19 21.56 14.76
C PRO A 1007 27.99 21.54 13.44
N THR A 1008 27.40 22.01 12.32
CA THR A 1008 28.10 22.08 11.01
C THR A 1008 29.45 22.79 11.12
N SER A 1009 29.49 23.87 11.89
CA SER A 1009 30.72 24.65 12.13
C SER A 1009 31.80 23.88 12.91
N GLY A 1010 31.41 22.83 13.64
CA GLY A 1010 32.33 21.96 14.38
C GLY A 1010 32.97 20.86 13.53
N LEU A 1011 32.48 20.63 12.30
CA LEU A 1011 33.03 19.61 11.41
C LEU A 1011 34.44 19.95 10.91
N SER A 1012 34.75 21.25 10.77
CA SER A 1012 36.09 21.72 10.40
C SER A 1012 37.13 21.49 11.50
N SER A 1013 36.69 21.29 12.74
CA SER A 1013 37.57 20.96 13.88
C SER A 1013 38.04 19.50 13.87
N ILE A 1014 37.45 18.64 13.02
CA ILE A 1014 37.91 17.27 12.82
C ILE A 1014 39.08 17.32 11.84
N ALA A 1015 40.30 17.41 12.37
CA ALA A 1015 41.51 17.62 11.57
C ALA A 1015 41.82 16.48 10.58
N ASN A 1016 41.48 15.24 10.93
CA ASN A 1016 41.75 14.05 10.13
C ASN A 1016 40.48 13.18 9.99
N PRO A 1017 39.49 13.61 9.19
CA PRO A 1017 38.32 12.80 8.91
C PRO A 1017 38.71 11.60 8.04
N VAL A 1018 38.17 10.43 8.35
CA VAL A 1018 38.44 9.19 7.58
C VAL A 1018 37.17 8.74 6.87
N GLU A 1019 37.31 8.06 5.74
CA GLU A 1019 36.18 7.52 4.99
C GLU A 1019 35.26 6.68 5.89
N GLY A 1020 33.95 6.95 5.83
CA GLY A 1020 32.94 6.26 6.65
C GLY A 1020 32.83 6.79 8.09
N MET A 1021 33.62 7.80 8.49
CA MET A 1021 33.42 8.46 9.79
C MET A 1021 32.01 9.07 9.87
N MET A 1022 31.34 8.86 11.00
CA MET A 1022 29.95 9.28 11.22
C MET A 1022 29.82 10.27 12.37
N VAL A 1023 29.02 11.32 12.15
CA VAL A 1023 28.62 12.29 13.18
C VAL A 1023 27.16 12.69 12.98
N TYR A 1024 26.47 13.06 14.04
CA TYR A 1024 25.15 13.69 13.90
C TYR A 1024 25.32 15.21 13.87
N ASP A 1025 25.03 15.82 12.72
CA ASP A 1025 25.10 17.26 12.54
C ASP A 1025 23.88 17.93 13.20
N THR A 1026 24.10 18.68 14.28
CA THR A 1026 23.01 19.33 15.01
C THR A 1026 22.47 20.58 14.33
N THR A 1027 23.21 21.16 13.39
CA THR A 1027 22.79 22.34 12.64
C THR A 1027 21.95 21.93 11.42
N GLU A 1028 22.43 20.97 10.62
CA GLU A 1028 21.69 20.43 9.46
C GLU A 1028 20.66 19.35 9.86
N LYS A 1029 20.64 18.91 11.13
CA LYS A 1029 19.77 17.85 11.66
C LYS A 1029 19.83 16.54 10.86
N CYS A 1030 21.03 16.14 10.45
CA CYS A 1030 21.24 14.93 9.64
C CYS A 1030 22.39 14.09 10.19
N LEU A 1031 22.36 12.77 9.97
CA LEU A 1031 23.57 11.95 10.12
C LEU A 1031 24.51 12.30 8.97
N LYS A 1032 25.73 12.79 9.24
CA LYS A 1032 26.75 13.02 8.22
C LYS A 1032 27.75 11.87 8.20
N ILE A 1033 28.09 11.45 6.98
CA ILE A 1033 29.14 10.47 6.70
C ILE A 1033 30.23 11.20 5.93
N TYR A 1034 31.48 11.01 6.32
CA TYR A 1034 32.62 11.50 5.53
C TYR A 1034 32.88 10.56 4.36
N VAL A 1035 32.68 11.05 3.14
CA VAL A 1035 32.84 10.28 1.90
C VAL A 1035 34.14 10.70 1.23
N VAL A 1036 34.90 9.73 0.73
CA VAL A 1036 36.09 9.96 -0.11
C VAL A 1036 35.78 9.46 -1.52
N ASP A 1037 35.76 10.38 -2.48
CA ASP A 1037 35.55 10.05 -3.89
C ASP A 1037 36.88 10.14 -4.64
N ASN A 1038 37.46 8.98 -4.93
CA ASN A 1038 38.74 8.86 -5.63
C ASN A 1038 38.64 9.16 -7.14
N THR A 1039 37.42 9.22 -7.69
CA THR A 1039 37.17 9.50 -9.11
C THR A 1039 36.88 10.98 -9.36
N THR A 1040 36.16 11.62 -8.43
CA THR A 1040 35.81 13.04 -8.48
C THR A 1040 36.13 13.70 -7.15
N PRO A 1041 37.36 14.19 -6.94
CA PRO A 1041 37.82 14.70 -5.63
C PRO A 1041 36.95 15.80 -5.03
N ALA A 1042 36.25 16.59 -5.86
CA ALA A 1042 35.31 17.63 -5.41
C ALA A 1042 34.11 17.07 -4.63
N ASN A 1043 33.79 15.78 -4.75
CA ASN A 1043 32.73 15.12 -4.01
C ASN A 1043 33.17 14.68 -2.61
N THR A 1044 34.48 14.67 -2.32
CA THR A 1044 35.02 14.29 -1.01
C THR A 1044 34.60 15.29 0.07
N GLY A 1045 34.10 14.80 1.19
CA GLY A 1045 33.69 15.63 2.33
C GLY A 1045 32.54 15.04 3.14
N TRP A 1046 32.10 15.80 4.14
CA TRP A 1046 30.94 15.44 4.95
C TRP A 1046 29.64 15.59 4.16
N LYS A 1047 28.91 14.48 3.98
CA LYS A 1047 27.63 14.45 3.28
C LYS A 1047 26.52 14.06 4.24
N CYS A 1048 25.39 14.78 4.20
CA CYS A 1048 24.19 14.33 4.89
C CYS A 1048 23.72 13.02 4.27
N PHE A 1049 23.56 12.01 5.12
CA PHE A 1049 22.84 10.80 4.80
C PHE A 1049 21.33 11.07 4.97
N SER A 1050 20.77 11.79 4.00
CA SER A 1050 19.36 12.23 3.99
C SER A 1050 18.45 11.35 3.14
N LYS A 1051 19.03 10.48 2.31
CA LYS A 1051 18.32 9.44 1.58
C LYS A 1051 18.57 8.12 2.30
N PRO A 1052 17.54 7.44 2.83
CA PRO A 1052 17.69 6.08 3.30
C PRO A 1052 18.12 5.22 2.10
N THR A 1053 19.37 4.77 2.07
CA THR A 1053 19.68 3.59 1.27
C THR A 1053 19.13 2.39 2.03
N CYS A 1054 18.55 1.42 1.33
CA CYS A 1054 18.13 0.16 1.94
C CYS A 1054 19.30 -0.42 2.78
N PRO A 1055 19.01 -1.05 3.94
CA PRO A 1055 20.02 -1.69 4.78
C PRO A 1055 20.92 -2.68 4.03
#